data_AF-A0A2E3J6J8-F1
#
_entry.id   AF-A0A2E3J6J8-F1
#
_cell.length_a   1.000
_cell.length_b   1.000
_cell.length_c   1.000
_cell.angle_alpha   90.00
_cell.angle_beta   90.00
_cell.angle_gamma   90.00
#
_symmetry.space_group_name_H-M   'P 1'
#
loop_
_entity.id
_entity.type
_entity.pdbx_description
1 polymer ?
#
loop_
_entity_poly.entity_id
_entity_poly.type
_entity_poly.pdbx_seq_one_letter_code
_entity_poly.pdbx_strand_id
1 'polypeptide(L)'
;MSENPFFADVDPVPYVHSPDISPDGTTILFVYAGDIWRVAADGGRAHPITTGPGYDRSPRVSPDATKVAFTSNRTGNGDIYVLDLKTADLKRLTHFDGGNSFGGWSPDSEWILFASRRDGLSGGIFKVHLDGGTPIEVFSDSRETQSQPVFSPNGKRIAFVNDASPFWRRGPLPMPSSIWALGADPGSDDFECLTTYSGRNVNPVWINEDRIFYISDQGGRENVWTGGLDGSGEEAITRFENGRCLGIGASADGSWIVIDRMAEIWRHDLKSGESSRLDIEIVPDQKVVSSTHRVFTKGLDDEFHLSPDGKKVLFGVHGELFAAPSEYEETYNAVRVTDSPFREQNATWHPESVSIAYLSDRFGNNEVMEYQFSTRQEKRLTDDQEAQKHCPRYSPDGKWIAFVNNNEEIRLIERETGKVSQWVTGAVFTFFATSHGFAWSPDSKWIVYAAKDENFFTNLYVQAVGESEARPLTFLSRIGCHMPLWSPDGKFIIFSTQQYRTQGQIARVDLSPVPPVFTEDDFEKLFEEESEEDEEGTDSDPEDGKETRKAKKEIEPVEIEFEGLKRRLRLLTPSEYDAAAMAISPDSKTLVLKGSLSGIPNLWRISLEEAKQNDPPKRVTDTKGKKSWVHFSEDGKKLYFLDGGAITYREFPDGKTKKLRVCAEMDVNFHVEKRHVYQEAWTLIRDHFYDSEHHGTDWNQIKERYLPLVAGIQVQADLQMILNLMVGELNSSHLGAVGSGNSVRDGYLGLRFDPGELANGQYVVDRILRDSPCQSIEDPVVQGDRLLDVDGIDLDSRSNLWESLKHKPGKKIRLGVVTGGGERREVEVRPLGGGAIANLAYRDWVYEQTEYVERISNGRLGYVHIKAMGLEDLNQFLIDLDTEAHSKEGVVVDVRYNGGGHIATFILDVLAKRDYLSSTYRGKIKTSSANLAGDRILGKPTVLLTNEHSGSNAEMFSEGYRRLGLGKVVGTPTMGAVIWTGSWSLLDGTTFRLPYIRVSAEGDEDLELAPRVVDIHVERSPGENAKGVDSQMDKAVEVLIEQIDSNRK
;
A
#
# COMPACT_ATOMS: atom_id res chain seq x y z
N MET A 1 29.99 -2.35 11.42
CA MET A 1 29.52 -1.03 10.93
C MET A 1 30.49 -0.39 9.96
N SER A 2 31.80 -0.29 10.24
CA SER A 2 32.78 0.35 9.34
C SER A 2 32.90 -0.27 7.93
N GLU A 3 32.50 -1.53 7.75
CA GLU A 3 32.47 -2.20 6.45
C GLU A 3 31.21 -1.86 5.62
N ASN A 4 30.19 -1.24 6.22
CA ASN A 4 28.95 -0.88 5.53
C ASN A 4 29.03 0.57 5.01
N PRO A 5 28.94 0.80 3.69
CA PRO A 5 29.12 2.13 3.11
C PRO A 5 28.05 3.14 3.53
N PHE A 6 26.86 2.70 3.95
CA PHE A 6 25.80 3.59 4.46
C PHE A 6 26.08 4.13 5.86
N PHE A 7 27.09 3.58 6.53
CA PHE A 7 27.50 3.94 7.88
C PHE A 7 28.91 4.55 7.92
N ALA A 8 29.44 4.94 6.76
CA ALA A 8 30.64 5.76 6.69
C ALA A 8 30.46 7.12 7.40
N ASP A 9 31.56 7.74 7.81
CA ASP A 9 31.56 9.09 8.35
C ASP A 9 31.19 10.08 7.26
N VAL A 10 30.05 10.75 7.44
CA VAL A 10 29.52 11.79 6.54
C VAL A 10 29.09 12.99 7.36
N ASP A 11 29.36 14.20 6.84
CA ASP A 11 28.91 15.43 7.47
C ASP A 11 27.38 15.55 7.31
N PRO A 12 26.60 15.59 8.42
CA PRO A 12 25.15 15.65 8.34
C PRO A 12 24.69 17.02 7.81
N VAL A 13 23.74 17.00 6.87
CA VAL A 13 23.12 18.22 6.32
C VAL A 13 21.71 18.37 6.92
N PRO A 14 21.42 19.45 7.67
CA PRO A 14 20.08 19.73 8.18
C PRO A 14 19.06 19.83 7.05
N TYR A 15 17.95 19.09 7.15
CA TYR A 15 16.85 19.21 6.19
C TYR A 15 15.97 20.41 6.58
N VAL A 16 16.25 21.57 5.97
CA VAL A 16 15.40 22.77 6.04
C VAL A 16 14.51 22.87 4.81
N HIS A 17 13.24 23.21 5.00
CA HIS A 17 12.28 23.26 3.90
C HIS A 17 11.08 24.18 4.19
N SER A 18 10.20 24.34 3.18
CA SER A 18 8.93 25.08 3.28
C SER A 18 9.07 26.51 3.84
N PRO A 19 9.87 27.39 3.21
CA PRO A 19 10.09 28.73 3.70
C PRO A 19 8.91 29.67 3.43
N ASP A 20 8.76 30.69 4.27
CA ASP A 20 7.85 31.83 4.09
C ASP A 20 8.51 33.14 4.56
N ILE A 21 8.07 34.28 4.04
CA ILE A 21 8.66 35.60 4.34
C ILE A 21 7.68 36.41 5.18
N SER A 22 8.15 37.07 6.23
CA SER A 22 7.32 37.99 7.02
C SER A 22 6.86 39.19 6.15
N PRO A 23 5.68 39.76 6.40
CA PRO A 23 5.16 40.86 5.57
C PRO A 23 6.09 42.08 5.46
N ASP A 24 6.91 42.34 6.47
CA ASP A 24 7.90 43.42 6.48
C ASP A 24 9.21 43.07 5.73
N GLY A 25 9.35 41.84 5.24
CA GLY A 25 10.53 41.35 4.52
C GLY A 25 11.78 41.14 5.36
N THR A 26 11.67 41.16 6.70
CA THR A 26 12.86 41.11 7.59
C THR A 26 13.18 39.72 8.12
N THR A 27 12.22 38.79 8.09
CA THR A 27 12.32 37.47 8.73
C THR A 27 11.86 36.39 7.75
N ILE A 28 12.53 35.24 7.78
CA ILE A 28 12.14 34.03 7.07
C ILE A 28 11.73 32.97 8.09
N LEU A 29 10.57 32.36 7.88
CA LEU A 29 10.16 31.12 8.55
C LEU A 29 10.56 29.92 7.72
N PHE A 30 10.88 28.79 8.35
CA PHE A 30 11.13 27.51 7.68
C PHE A 30 10.89 26.35 8.65
N VAL A 31 10.84 25.12 8.14
CA VAL A 31 10.70 23.91 8.94
C VAL A 31 12.06 23.23 9.09
N TYR A 32 12.35 22.77 10.31
CA TYR A 32 13.49 21.89 10.62
C TYR A 32 13.12 20.95 11.77
N ALA A 33 13.41 19.67 11.62
CA ALA A 33 13.16 18.65 12.65
C ALA A 33 11.70 18.54 13.09
N GLY A 34 10.76 18.87 12.19
CA GLY A 34 9.32 18.91 12.48
C GLY A 34 8.83 20.12 13.27
N ASP A 35 9.70 21.09 13.57
CA ASP A 35 9.33 22.36 14.22
C ASP A 35 9.49 23.52 13.24
N ILE A 36 8.82 24.65 13.54
CA ILE A 36 8.95 25.89 12.77
C ILE A 36 10.02 26.77 13.40
N TRP A 37 10.92 27.27 12.56
CA TRP A 37 12.04 28.14 12.91
C TRP A 37 11.93 29.48 12.21
N ARG A 38 12.59 30.48 12.79
CA ARG A 38 12.75 31.82 12.19
C ARG A 38 14.23 32.20 12.10
N VAL A 39 14.58 32.95 11.07
CA VAL A 39 15.90 33.56 10.84
C VAL A 39 15.74 34.94 10.20
N ALA A 40 16.73 35.82 10.31
CA ALA A 40 16.73 37.09 9.58
C ALA A 40 16.76 36.85 8.06
N ALA A 41 16.22 37.77 7.27
CA ALA A 41 16.15 37.66 5.81
C ALA A 41 17.52 37.58 5.10
N ASP A 42 18.59 37.97 5.80
CA ASP A 42 19.97 37.89 5.32
C ASP A 42 20.72 36.64 5.86
N GLY A 43 20.02 35.75 6.58
CA GLY A 43 20.59 34.56 7.21
C GLY A 43 21.09 34.79 8.64
N GLY A 44 22.00 33.93 9.08
CA GLY A 44 22.56 33.91 10.44
C GLY A 44 21.91 32.86 11.34
N ARG A 45 21.90 33.13 12.65
CA ARG A 45 21.41 32.19 13.65
C ARG A 45 19.89 32.07 13.65
N ALA A 46 19.38 30.85 13.52
CA ALA A 46 17.96 30.54 13.57
C ALA A 46 17.47 30.21 14.99
N HIS A 47 16.18 30.41 15.23
CA HIS A 47 15.52 30.11 16.50
C HIS A 47 14.18 29.40 16.30
N PRO A 48 13.84 28.37 17.10
CA PRO A 48 12.55 27.72 17.01
C PRO A 48 11.45 28.64 17.55
N ILE A 49 10.28 28.63 16.92
CA ILE A 49 9.06 29.30 17.40
C ILE A 49 7.97 28.31 17.79
N THR A 50 8.04 27.07 17.31
CA THR A 50 7.29 25.94 17.88
C THR A 50 8.25 24.93 18.47
N THR A 51 7.78 24.22 19.49
CA THR A 51 8.47 23.03 20.02
C THR A 51 7.41 22.03 20.47
N GLY A 52 7.49 20.77 20.03
CA GLY A 52 6.58 19.74 20.50
C GLY A 52 6.72 18.40 19.77
N PRO A 53 5.91 17.39 20.12
CA PRO A 53 5.95 16.08 19.48
C PRO A 53 5.25 16.03 18.11
N GLY A 54 4.63 17.13 17.68
CA GLY A 54 3.95 17.21 16.38
C GLY A 54 4.91 17.59 15.27
N TYR A 55 4.58 17.17 14.05
CA TYR A 55 5.24 17.60 12.82
C TYR A 55 4.50 18.83 12.25
N ASP A 56 5.08 20.01 12.48
CA ASP A 56 4.60 21.30 12.03
C ASP A 56 5.13 21.62 10.63
N ARG A 57 4.24 21.92 9.68
CA ARG A 57 4.60 22.15 8.27
C ARG A 57 3.81 23.27 7.60
N SER A 58 4.38 23.77 6.50
CA SER A 58 3.81 24.84 5.67
C SER A 58 3.48 26.11 6.48
N PRO A 59 4.42 26.67 7.27
CA PRO A 59 4.14 27.87 8.05
C PRO A 59 3.87 29.07 7.13
N ARG A 60 2.89 29.90 7.48
CA ARG A 60 2.79 31.26 6.91
C ARG A 60 2.44 32.32 7.95
N VAL A 61 3.09 33.48 7.84
CA VAL A 61 2.82 34.64 8.70
C VAL A 61 1.53 35.34 8.25
N SER A 62 0.72 35.81 9.20
CA SER A 62 -0.46 36.61 8.89
C SER A 62 -0.07 37.96 8.26
N PRO A 63 -0.90 38.56 7.38
CA PRO A 63 -0.63 39.87 6.77
C PRO A 63 -0.36 41.00 7.78
N ASP A 64 -0.96 40.94 8.97
CA ASP A 64 -0.73 41.89 10.07
C ASP A 64 0.57 41.61 10.88
N ALA A 65 1.32 40.56 10.52
CA ALA A 65 2.53 40.09 11.18
C ALA A 65 2.39 39.69 12.66
N THR A 66 1.18 39.41 13.16
CA THR A 66 0.96 39.05 14.57
C THR A 66 0.86 37.55 14.83
N LYS A 67 0.61 36.72 13.81
CA LYS A 67 0.36 35.28 13.97
C LYS A 67 1.06 34.44 12.91
N VAL A 68 1.18 33.15 13.18
CA VAL A 68 1.66 32.13 12.24
C VAL A 68 0.66 30.99 12.19
N ALA A 69 0.17 30.65 11.00
CA ALA A 69 -0.66 29.48 10.77
C ALA A 69 0.16 28.36 10.12
N PHE A 70 -0.14 27.12 10.47
CA PHE A 70 0.56 25.95 9.96
C PHE A 70 -0.29 24.69 10.11
N THR A 71 0.08 23.64 9.38
CA THR A 71 -0.49 22.30 9.57
C THR A 71 0.34 21.52 10.58
N SER A 72 -0.30 20.85 11.54
CA SER A 72 0.36 20.01 12.55
C SER A 72 -0.38 18.70 12.76
N ASN A 73 0.36 17.60 12.93
CA ASN A 73 -0.21 16.30 13.27
C ASN A 73 -0.24 16.01 14.79
N ARG A 74 0.00 17.01 15.64
CA ARG A 74 0.13 16.84 17.11
C ARG A 74 -1.09 16.20 17.80
N THR A 75 -2.26 16.23 17.18
CA THR A 75 -3.50 15.59 17.67
C THR A 75 -3.89 14.33 16.90
N GLY A 76 -2.97 13.77 16.12
CA GLY A 76 -3.13 12.53 15.34
C GLY A 76 -3.10 12.79 13.83
N ASN A 77 -3.98 13.65 13.34
CA ASN A 77 -4.10 14.00 11.92
C ASN A 77 -3.61 15.43 11.65
N GLY A 78 -3.36 15.77 10.38
CA GLY A 78 -2.94 17.11 9.99
C GLY A 78 -4.05 18.14 10.16
N ASP A 79 -4.03 18.90 11.25
CA ASP A 79 -4.95 20.00 11.52
C ASP A 79 -4.26 21.36 11.42
N ILE A 80 -5.05 22.41 11.24
CA ILE A 80 -4.56 23.78 11.18
C ILE A 80 -4.48 24.36 12.57
N TYR A 81 -3.31 24.91 12.89
CA TYR A 81 -3.02 25.60 14.13
C TYR A 81 -2.59 27.03 13.84
N VAL A 82 -2.89 27.93 14.79
CA VAL A 82 -2.45 29.32 14.77
C VAL A 82 -1.70 29.62 16.06
N LEU A 83 -0.48 30.12 15.91
CA LEU A 83 0.39 30.61 16.98
C LEU A 83 0.36 32.13 17.01
N ASP A 84 0.02 32.71 18.15
CA ASP A 84 0.20 34.15 18.38
C ASP A 84 1.68 34.45 18.70
N LEU A 85 2.32 35.31 17.91
CA LEU A 85 3.76 35.58 18.04
C LEU A 85 4.11 36.40 19.29
N LYS A 86 3.13 37.08 19.89
CA LYS A 86 3.35 37.92 21.08
C LYS A 86 3.08 37.15 22.37
N THR A 87 2.00 36.39 22.43
CA THR A 87 1.62 35.66 23.65
C THR A 87 2.15 34.23 23.68
N ALA A 88 2.59 33.69 22.54
CA ALA A 88 2.90 32.28 22.32
C ALA A 88 1.69 31.34 22.53
N ASP A 89 0.47 31.89 22.52
CA ASP A 89 -0.75 31.08 22.58
C ASP A 89 -0.94 30.32 21.29
N LEU A 90 -1.20 29.02 21.43
CA LEU A 90 -1.45 28.12 20.32
C LEU A 90 -2.92 27.69 20.30
N LYS A 91 -3.60 27.93 19.18
CA LYS A 91 -5.00 27.56 18.96
C LYS A 91 -5.13 26.54 17.83
N ARG A 92 -5.91 25.47 18.05
CA ARG A 92 -6.35 24.55 16.98
C ARG A 92 -7.60 25.13 16.32
N LEU A 93 -7.66 25.12 14.98
CA LEU A 93 -8.82 25.63 14.23
C LEU A 93 -9.64 24.54 13.53
N THR A 94 -9.03 23.42 13.16
CA THR A 94 -9.72 22.32 12.48
C THR A 94 -9.73 21.05 13.31
N HIS A 95 -10.79 20.26 13.15
CA HIS A 95 -11.07 19.07 13.97
C HIS A 95 -11.47 17.87 13.09
N PHE A 96 -10.74 17.58 12.02
CA PHE A 96 -11.12 16.56 11.03
C PHE A 96 -10.20 15.33 11.09
N ASP A 97 -10.75 14.13 10.87
CA ASP A 97 -9.96 12.90 10.91
C ASP A 97 -9.09 12.64 9.67
N GLY A 98 -9.28 13.40 8.59
CA GLY A 98 -8.36 13.46 7.46
C GLY A 98 -7.35 14.61 7.55
N GLY A 99 -6.32 14.58 6.70
CA GLY A 99 -5.32 15.64 6.65
C GLY A 99 -5.85 16.90 5.97
N ASN A 100 -5.61 18.05 6.60
CA ASN A 100 -5.76 19.38 6.03
C ASN A 100 -4.41 19.86 5.49
N SER A 101 -4.44 20.60 4.39
CA SER A 101 -3.25 21.24 3.84
C SER A 101 -3.48 22.74 3.84
N PHE A 102 -2.83 23.44 4.78
CA PHE A 102 -2.93 24.88 4.90
C PHE A 102 -2.47 25.59 3.62
N GLY A 103 -3.29 26.51 3.13
CA GLY A 103 -3.09 27.26 1.90
C GLY A 103 -2.54 28.66 2.17
N GLY A 104 -3.32 29.50 2.85
CA GLY A 104 -2.93 30.88 3.15
C GLY A 104 -3.94 31.67 3.99
N TRP A 105 -3.59 32.93 4.27
CA TRP A 105 -4.40 33.89 5.03
C TRP A 105 -5.22 34.78 4.10
N SER A 106 -6.42 35.19 4.54
CA SER A 106 -7.10 36.33 3.93
C SER A 106 -6.34 37.63 4.20
N PRO A 107 -6.46 38.66 3.33
CA PRO A 107 -5.73 39.93 3.49
C PRO A 107 -6.04 40.68 4.80
N ASP A 108 -7.24 40.50 5.35
CA ASP A 108 -7.66 41.06 6.64
C ASP A 108 -7.14 40.27 7.86
N SER A 109 -6.43 39.17 7.64
CA SER A 109 -5.94 38.25 8.69
C SER A 109 -7.03 37.55 9.51
N GLU A 110 -8.30 37.53 9.07
CA GLU A 110 -9.42 36.93 9.82
C GLU A 110 -9.76 35.49 9.41
N TRP A 111 -9.36 35.07 8.20
CA TRP A 111 -9.71 33.76 7.63
C TRP A 111 -8.48 32.97 7.19
N ILE A 112 -8.60 31.64 7.33
CA ILE A 112 -7.63 30.66 6.88
C ILE A 112 -8.22 29.86 5.72
N LEU A 113 -7.51 29.81 4.60
CA LEU A 113 -7.82 29.00 3.43
C LEU A 113 -6.99 27.72 3.42
N PHE A 114 -7.61 26.59 3.06
CA PHE A 114 -6.94 25.30 3.06
C PHE A 114 -7.64 24.26 2.17
N ALA A 115 -6.91 23.21 1.82
CA ALA A 115 -7.46 22.06 1.12
C ALA A 115 -7.77 20.90 2.09
N SER A 116 -8.90 20.21 1.88
CA SER A 116 -9.34 19.10 2.73
C SER A 116 -10.21 18.09 1.97
N ARG A 117 -10.17 16.82 2.37
CA ARG A 117 -11.04 15.74 1.82
C ARG A 117 -12.32 15.52 2.64
N ARG A 118 -12.76 16.55 3.36
CA ARG A 118 -13.82 16.42 4.39
C ARG A 118 -15.20 16.20 3.81
N ASP A 119 -15.45 16.84 2.67
CA ASP A 119 -16.77 16.91 2.08
C ASP A 119 -16.86 16.34 0.65
N GLY A 120 -15.94 15.45 0.26
CA GLY A 120 -16.00 14.85 -1.08
C GLY A 120 -15.18 13.57 -1.27
N LEU A 121 -15.28 13.02 -2.47
CA LEU A 121 -14.45 11.90 -2.95
C LEU A 121 -12.99 12.32 -3.20
N SER A 122 -12.71 13.62 -3.20
CA SER A 122 -11.41 14.21 -3.50
C SER A 122 -11.19 15.48 -2.68
N GLY A 123 -10.04 16.13 -2.82
CA GLY A 123 -9.72 17.34 -2.04
C GLY A 123 -10.45 18.57 -2.57
N GLY A 124 -11.16 19.30 -1.71
CA GLY A 124 -11.78 20.59 -2.02
C GLY A 124 -11.15 21.73 -1.22
N ILE A 125 -11.56 22.96 -1.54
CA ILE A 125 -11.09 24.22 -0.94
C ILE A 125 -12.08 24.69 0.12
N PHE A 126 -11.56 24.96 1.32
CA PHE A 126 -12.35 25.38 2.48
C PHE A 126 -11.73 26.61 3.14
N LYS A 127 -12.57 27.38 3.82
CA LYS A 127 -12.12 28.46 4.71
C LYS A 127 -12.68 28.32 6.13
N VAL A 128 -11.93 28.79 7.11
CA VAL A 128 -12.35 28.84 8.52
C VAL A 128 -11.94 30.17 9.13
N HIS A 129 -12.82 30.76 9.93
CA HIS A 129 -12.57 32.01 10.64
C HIS A 129 -11.61 31.78 11.83
N LEU A 130 -10.84 32.80 12.21
CA LEU A 130 -9.92 32.72 13.34
C LEU A 130 -10.60 32.42 14.67
N ASP A 131 -11.87 32.78 14.85
CA ASP A 131 -12.64 32.44 16.05
C ASP A 131 -12.92 30.94 16.17
N GLY A 132 -12.81 30.16 15.08
CA GLY A 132 -13.19 28.75 15.01
C GLY A 132 -14.46 28.57 14.18
N GLY A 133 -15.25 27.53 14.53
CA GLY A 133 -16.45 27.15 13.78
C GLY A 133 -16.24 25.95 12.85
N THR A 134 -17.33 25.51 12.23
CA THR A 134 -17.29 24.50 11.17
C THR A 134 -16.77 25.15 9.88
N PRO A 135 -15.71 24.62 9.26
CA PRO A 135 -15.17 25.22 8.04
C PRO A 135 -16.16 25.19 6.87
N ILE A 136 -16.14 26.26 6.09
CA ILE A 136 -17.06 26.54 4.99
C ILE A 136 -16.42 26.09 3.68
N GLU A 137 -17.15 25.32 2.89
CA GLU A 137 -16.73 24.96 1.54
C GLU A 137 -16.75 26.19 0.65
N VAL A 138 -15.64 26.45 -0.05
CA VAL A 138 -15.57 27.49 -1.08
C VAL A 138 -15.84 26.86 -2.44
N PHE A 139 -15.13 25.77 -2.74
CA PHE A 139 -15.26 25.03 -3.98
C PHE A 139 -14.81 23.59 -3.80
N SER A 140 -15.56 22.65 -4.37
CA SER A 140 -15.12 21.29 -4.61
C SER A 140 -15.63 20.81 -5.97
N ASP A 141 -14.81 20.03 -6.67
CA ASP A 141 -15.25 19.31 -7.86
C ASP A 141 -15.08 17.80 -7.62
N SER A 142 -16.19 17.07 -7.70
CA SER A 142 -16.19 15.64 -7.38
C SER A 142 -15.21 14.89 -8.29
N ARG A 143 -14.33 14.10 -7.67
CA ARG A 143 -13.26 13.27 -8.28
C ARG A 143 -12.03 14.04 -8.78
N GLU A 144 -12.04 15.38 -8.76
CA GLU A 144 -10.87 16.22 -9.02
C GLU A 144 -10.24 16.67 -7.70
N THR A 145 -8.91 16.76 -7.62
CA THR A 145 -8.22 17.18 -6.39
C THR A 145 -7.75 18.63 -6.49
N GLN A 146 -8.42 19.52 -5.75
CA GLN A 146 -7.99 20.90 -5.56
C GLN A 146 -7.05 21.01 -4.36
N SER A 147 -5.91 21.67 -4.57
CA SER A 147 -4.86 21.79 -3.55
C SER A 147 -4.15 23.15 -3.59
N GLN A 148 -3.35 23.42 -2.56
CA GLN A 148 -2.52 24.62 -2.42
C GLN A 148 -3.25 25.96 -2.69
N PRO A 149 -4.44 26.20 -2.10
CA PRO A 149 -5.20 27.39 -2.40
C PRO A 149 -4.60 28.64 -1.74
N VAL A 150 -4.58 29.78 -2.45
CA VAL A 150 -4.04 31.06 -1.97
C VAL A 150 -4.92 32.25 -2.39
N PHE A 151 -5.19 33.16 -1.47
CA PHE A 151 -5.94 34.40 -1.76
C PHE A 151 -5.12 35.39 -2.60
N SER A 152 -5.80 36.10 -3.50
CA SER A 152 -5.26 37.30 -4.13
C SER A 152 -5.04 38.40 -3.08
N PRO A 153 -4.16 39.40 -3.32
CA PRO A 153 -3.85 40.44 -2.33
C PRO A 153 -5.06 41.27 -1.90
N ASN A 154 -6.06 41.45 -2.77
CA ASN A 154 -7.35 42.10 -2.44
C ASN A 154 -8.42 41.15 -1.86
N GLY A 155 -8.16 39.84 -1.79
CA GLY A 155 -9.05 38.83 -1.23
C GLY A 155 -10.25 38.46 -2.09
N LYS A 156 -10.33 38.93 -3.34
CA LYS A 156 -11.47 38.68 -4.24
C LYS A 156 -11.35 37.40 -5.04
N ARG A 157 -10.13 36.90 -5.24
CA ARG A 157 -9.87 35.66 -5.99
C ARG A 157 -9.05 34.68 -5.16
N ILE A 158 -9.15 33.41 -5.54
CA ILE A 158 -8.33 32.30 -5.02
C ILE A 158 -7.65 31.66 -6.22
N ALA A 159 -6.33 31.51 -6.15
CA ALA A 159 -5.59 30.61 -7.03
C ALA A 159 -5.42 29.25 -6.35
N PHE A 160 -5.52 28.16 -7.09
CA PHE A 160 -5.36 26.80 -6.59
C PHE A 160 -4.76 25.89 -7.66
N VAL A 161 -4.21 24.77 -7.24
CA VAL A 161 -3.70 23.72 -8.12
C VAL A 161 -4.80 22.67 -8.29
N ASN A 162 -5.19 22.37 -9.53
CA ASN A 162 -5.89 21.13 -9.85
C ASN A 162 -4.84 20.05 -10.11
N ASP A 163 -4.62 19.18 -9.13
CA ASP A 163 -3.45 18.31 -9.05
C ASP A 163 -3.80 16.85 -9.33
N ALA A 164 -2.94 16.20 -10.11
CA ALA A 164 -2.95 14.76 -10.36
C ALA A 164 -1.61 14.09 -10.01
N SER A 165 -0.56 14.85 -9.69
CA SER A 165 0.83 14.40 -9.72
C SER A 165 1.52 14.41 -8.36
N PRO A 166 2.21 13.33 -7.95
CA PRO A 166 2.98 13.33 -6.72
C PRO A 166 4.15 14.33 -6.80
N PHE A 167 4.20 15.31 -5.88
CA PHE A 167 5.16 16.42 -5.89
C PHE A 167 6.64 15.98 -5.88
N TRP A 168 6.93 14.77 -5.39
CA TRP A 168 8.30 14.28 -5.27
C TRP A 168 8.90 13.78 -6.59
N ARG A 169 8.10 13.37 -7.59
CA ARG A 169 8.64 12.94 -8.89
C ARG A 169 9.37 14.08 -9.59
N ARG A 170 10.45 13.80 -10.30
CA ARG A 170 11.28 14.82 -10.95
C ARG A 170 11.21 14.70 -12.47
N GLY A 171 11.06 15.83 -13.15
CA GLY A 171 11.05 15.93 -14.62
C GLY A 171 9.65 15.89 -15.23
N PRO A 172 9.54 16.04 -16.57
CA PRO A 172 8.28 16.12 -17.29
C PRO A 172 7.36 14.98 -16.93
N LEU A 173 6.17 15.31 -16.43
CA LEU A 173 5.16 14.34 -16.08
C LEU A 173 4.10 14.25 -17.18
N PRO A 174 3.67 13.02 -17.55
CA PRO A 174 2.51 12.84 -18.43
C PRO A 174 1.19 13.27 -17.78
N MET A 175 1.20 13.48 -16.46
CA MET A 175 0.05 13.97 -15.69
C MET A 175 0.18 15.47 -15.40
N PRO A 176 -0.70 16.32 -15.97
CA PRO A 176 -0.62 17.74 -15.74
C PRO A 176 -1.07 18.11 -14.31
N SER A 177 -0.39 19.10 -13.73
CA SER A 177 -0.92 19.89 -12.61
C SER A 177 -1.09 21.31 -13.14
N SER A 178 -2.32 21.82 -13.14
CA SER A 178 -2.63 23.16 -13.66
C SER A 178 -3.05 24.09 -12.54
N ILE A 179 -2.74 25.37 -12.69
CA ILE A 179 -3.13 26.40 -11.74
C ILE A 179 -4.38 27.09 -12.28
N TRP A 180 -5.41 27.21 -11.44
CA TRP A 180 -6.68 27.84 -11.77
C TRP A 180 -6.99 28.96 -10.77
N ALA A 181 -7.81 29.92 -11.20
CA ALA A 181 -8.41 30.92 -10.33
C ALA A 181 -9.94 30.85 -10.33
N LEU A 182 -10.54 31.23 -9.20
CA LEU A 182 -11.98 31.51 -9.06
C LEU A 182 -12.22 32.66 -8.07
N GLY A 183 -13.46 33.15 -7.99
CA GLY A 183 -13.91 34.05 -6.93
C GLY A 183 -13.79 33.45 -5.52
N ALA A 184 -13.53 34.31 -4.53
CA ALA A 184 -13.28 33.90 -3.13
C ALA A 184 -14.55 33.56 -2.31
N ASP A 185 -15.73 33.87 -2.85
CA ASP A 185 -17.01 33.62 -2.22
C ASP A 185 -17.53 32.21 -2.54
N PRO A 186 -18.18 31.53 -1.57
CA PRO A 186 -18.76 30.22 -1.84
C PRO A 186 -19.75 30.26 -3.01
N GLY A 187 -19.69 29.25 -3.87
CA GLY A 187 -20.58 29.12 -5.04
C GLY A 187 -20.16 29.93 -6.27
N SER A 188 -18.97 30.54 -6.27
CA SER A 188 -18.37 31.14 -7.47
C SER A 188 -18.21 30.10 -8.60
N ASP A 189 -18.50 30.52 -9.83
CA ASP A 189 -18.45 29.69 -11.04
C ASP A 189 -17.57 30.27 -12.17
N ASP A 190 -16.75 31.26 -11.84
CA ASP A 190 -15.89 32.04 -12.75
C ASP A 190 -14.45 31.49 -12.82
N PHE A 191 -14.33 30.24 -13.24
CA PHE A 191 -13.05 29.54 -13.36
C PHE A 191 -12.19 30.04 -14.53
N GLU A 192 -10.89 30.23 -14.28
CA GLU A 192 -9.89 30.62 -15.28
C GLU A 192 -8.60 29.80 -15.08
N CYS A 193 -8.09 29.17 -16.14
CA CYS A 193 -6.81 28.45 -16.10
C CYS A 193 -5.66 29.44 -16.31
N LEU A 194 -4.71 29.48 -15.38
CA LEU A 194 -3.61 30.46 -15.36
C LEU A 194 -2.32 29.93 -16.02
N THR A 195 -2.28 28.64 -16.39
CA THR A 195 -1.08 27.97 -16.90
C THR A 195 -1.39 27.21 -18.18
N THR A 196 -0.52 27.34 -19.18
CA THR A 196 -0.72 26.70 -20.49
C THR A 196 0.08 25.41 -20.69
N TYR A 197 1.17 25.26 -19.95
CA TYR A 197 2.03 24.10 -20.05
C TYR A 197 1.41 22.85 -19.40
N SER A 198 1.28 21.78 -20.18
CA SER A 198 0.62 20.51 -19.82
C SER A 198 1.51 19.57 -18.97
N GLY A 199 2.41 20.11 -18.15
CA GLY A 199 3.21 19.39 -17.17
C GLY A 199 2.89 19.84 -15.75
N ARG A 200 3.89 19.91 -14.87
CA ARG A 200 3.67 20.30 -13.48
C ARG A 200 3.69 21.83 -13.34
N ASN A 201 2.63 22.38 -12.78
CA ASN A 201 2.58 23.77 -12.29
C ASN A 201 1.99 23.78 -10.88
N VAL A 202 2.78 24.19 -9.89
CA VAL A 202 2.44 24.07 -8.46
C VAL A 202 2.94 25.28 -7.66
N ASN A 203 2.55 25.36 -6.39
CA ASN A 203 2.95 26.37 -5.42
C ASN A 203 2.68 27.81 -5.90
N PRO A 204 1.44 28.14 -6.29
CA PRO A 204 1.09 29.51 -6.68
C PRO A 204 1.31 30.49 -5.52
N VAL A 205 1.91 31.64 -5.83
CA VAL A 205 2.08 32.78 -4.93
C VAL A 205 1.73 34.05 -5.70
N TRP A 206 0.81 34.85 -5.18
CA TRP A 206 0.42 36.12 -5.80
C TRP A 206 1.51 37.18 -5.65
N ILE A 207 1.75 37.93 -6.72
CA ILE A 207 2.65 39.10 -6.73
C ILE A 207 1.82 40.38 -6.60
N ASN A 208 0.75 40.45 -7.39
CA ASN A 208 -0.24 41.51 -7.45
C ASN A 208 -1.53 40.92 -8.03
N GLU A 209 -2.53 41.75 -8.30
CA GLU A 209 -3.85 41.29 -8.77
C GLU A 209 -3.85 40.56 -10.11
N ASP A 210 -2.81 40.73 -10.93
CA ASP A 210 -2.78 40.24 -12.31
C ASP A 210 -1.68 39.20 -12.57
N ARG A 211 -0.81 38.90 -11.58
CA ARG A 211 0.35 38.01 -11.75
C ARG A 211 0.64 37.11 -10.56
N ILE A 212 1.10 35.90 -10.88
CA ILE A 212 1.56 34.90 -9.91
C ILE A 212 3.01 34.47 -10.19
N PHE A 213 3.69 33.99 -9.14
CA PHE A 213 4.81 33.07 -9.23
C PHE A 213 4.33 31.65 -8.99
N TYR A 214 5.03 30.67 -9.57
CA TYR A 214 4.78 29.26 -9.38
C TYR A 214 6.04 28.44 -9.68
N ILE A 215 6.04 27.17 -9.28
CA ILE A 215 7.07 26.20 -9.64
C ILE A 215 6.57 25.40 -10.84
N SER A 216 7.41 25.31 -11.88
CA SER A 216 7.10 24.53 -13.07
C SER A 216 8.32 23.81 -13.64
N ASP A 217 8.06 22.66 -14.26
CA ASP A 217 9.04 21.85 -14.99
C ASP A 217 9.02 22.10 -16.52
N GLN A 218 8.37 23.18 -16.99
CA GLN A 218 8.33 23.62 -18.41
C GLN A 218 9.72 23.74 -19.07
N GLY A 219 10.78 23.99 -18.28
CA GLY A 219 12.18 24.00 -18.72
C GLY A 219 12.88 22.63 -18.70
N GLY A 220 12.13 21.53 -18.52
CA GLY A 220 12.62 20.16 -18.31
C GLY A 220 12.97 19.81 -16.86
N ARG A 221 12.88 20.76 -15.92
CA ARG A 221 13.13 20.59 -14.48
C ARG A 221 12.51 21.73 -13.68
N GLU A 222 12.33 21.53 -12.38
CA GLU A 222 11.65 22.50 -11.51
C GLU A 222 12.44 23.81 -11.39
N ASN A 223 11.84 24.91 -11.84
CA ASN A 223 12.30 26.28 -11.61
C ASN A 223 11.13 27.18 -11.22
N VAL A 224 11.43 28.41 -10.83
CA VAL A 224 10.40 29.43 -10.57
C VAL A 224 10.03 30.10 -11.88
N TRP A 225 8.73 30.18 -12.14
CA TRP A 225 8.12 30.83 -13.28
C TRP A 225 7.12 31.89 -12.82
N THR A 226 6.78 32.80 -13.71
CA THR A 226 5.71 33.78 -13.53
C THR A 226 4.82 33.82 -14.77
N GLY A 227 3.57 34.24 -14.61
CA GLY A 227 2.61 34.45 -15.70
C GLY A 227 1.51 35.42 -15.29
N GLY A 228 0.81 35.96 -16.29
CA GLY A 228 -0.44 36.73 -16.13
C GLY A 228 -1.65 35.82 -15.95
N LEU A 229 -2.78 36.39 -15.51
CA LEU A 229 -4.00 35.61 -15.25
C LEU A 229 -4.61 34.98 -16.51
N ASP A 230 -4.37 35.58 -17.68
CA ASP A 230 -4.83 35.07 -18.98
C ASP A 230 -3.88 34.00 -19.57
N GLY A 231 -2.92 33.51 -18.78
CA GLY A 231 -1.85 32.62 -19.23
C GLY A 231 -0.81 33.30 -20.12
N SER A 232 -0.86 34.62 -20.28
CA SER A 232 0.14 35.35 -21.08
C SER A 232 1.42 35.66 -20.28
N GLY A 233 2.51 35.90 -21.00
CA GLY A 233 3.76 36.36 -20.38
C GLY A 233 4.44 35.32 -19.47
N GLU A 234 4.22 34.02 -19.72
CA GLU A 234 4.95 32.95 -19.04
C GLU A 234 6.47 33.08 -19.26
N GLU A 235 7.24 33.26 -18.18
CA GLU A 235 8.70 33.34 -18.24
C GLU A 235 9.36 32.72 -17.00
N ALA A 236 10.54 32.13 -17.21
CA ALA A 236 11.36 31.58 -16.14
C ALA A 236 12.08 32.70 -15.38
N ILE A 237 11.83 32.79 -14.07
CA ILE A 237 12.51 33.67 -13.13
C ILE A 237 13.86 33.11 -12.73
N THR A 238 13.94 31.78 -12.57
CA THR A 238 15.20 31.08 -12.27
C THR A 238 15.55 30.03 -13.33
N ARG A 239 16.84 29.71 -13.43
CA ARG A 239 17.40 28.73 -14.40
C ARG A 239 18.44 27.85 -13.73
N PHE A 240 18.07 27.20 -12.63
CA PHE A 240 18.97 26.34 -11.89
C PHE A 240 19.25 25.03 -12.65
N GLU A 241 20.54 24.72 -12.80
CA GLU A 241 21.01 23.50 -13.48
C GLU A 241 21.27 22.30 -12.54
N ASN A 242 21.02 22.48 -11.25
CA ASN A 242 21.18 21.44 -10.22
C ASN A 242 20.20 21.68 -9.05
N GLY A 243 20.13 20.72 -8.12
CA GLY A 243 19.16 20.77 -7.02
C GLY A 243 17.71 20.66 -7.50
N ARG A 244 16.76 20.93 -6.60
CA ARG A 244 15.32 20.89 -6.87
C ARG A 244 14.61 22.06 -6.24
N CYS A 245 13.71 22.72 -6.96
CA CYS A 245 12.83 23.74 -6.39
C CYS A 245 11.54 23.08 -5.88
N LEU A 246 11.30 23.11 -4.56
CA LEU A 246 10.19 22.39 -3.91
C LEU A 246 9.15 23.33 -3.26
N GLY A 247 9.47 24.60 -3.12
CA GLY A 247 8.63 25.59 -2.47
C GLY A 247 9.12 27.01 -2.75
N ILE A 248 8.19 27.97 -2.65
CA ILE A 248 8.43 29.38 -2.91
C ILE A 248 7.60 30.25 -1.94
N GLY A 249 8.20 31.35 -1.49
CA GLY A 249 7.51 32.48 -0.86
C GLY A 249 7.96 33.80 -1.49
N ALA A 250 7.14 34.84 -1.42
CA ALA A 250 7.43 36.16 -1.98
C ALA A 250 7.33 37.25 -0.91
N SER A 251 8.17 38.28 -1.01
CA SER A 251 8.06 39.46 -0.16
C SER A 251 6.77 40.23 -0.47
N ALA A 252 6.17 40.86 0.53
CA ALA A 252 4.90 41.58 0.35
C ALA A 252 4.98 42.75 -0.64
N ASP A 253 6.17 43.32 -0.82
CA ASP A 253 6.45 44.36 -1.81
C ASP A 253 6.78 43.82 -3.21
N GLY A 254 6.84 42.48 -3.37
CA GLY A 254 7.15 41.82 -4.63
C GLY A 254 8.58 42.08 -5.14
N SER A 255 9.52 42.48 -4.28
CA SER A 255 10.90 42.79 -4.69
C SER A 255 11.85 41.59 -4.67
N TRP A 256 11.56 40.54 -3.89
CA TRP A 256 12.37 39.32 -3.86
C TRP A 256 11.55 38.08 -3.44
N ILE A 257 12.10 36.90 -3.72
CA ILE A 257 11.50 35.61 -3.38
C ILE A 257 12.45 34.73 -2.57
N VAL A 258 11.88 33.85 -1.76
CA VAL A 258 12.59 32.77 -1.07
C VAL A 258 12.23 31.43 -1.72
N ILE A 259 13.21 30.57 -1.90
CA ILE A 259 13.07 29.30 -2.63
C ILE A 259 13.61 28.16 -1.76
N ASP A 260 12.81 27.10 -1.61
CA ASP A 260 13.26 25.82 -1.09
C ASP A 260 13.99 25.06 -2.19
N ARG A 261 15.30 24.87 -2.00
CA ARG A 261 16.18 24.14 -2.93
C ARG A 261 16.65 22.78 -2.40
N MET A 262 15.79 22.05 -1.67
CA MET A 262 16.07 20.73 -1.08
C MET A 262 17.18 20.81 -0.02
N ALA A 263 16.79 21.09 1.23
CA ALA A 263 17.70 21.33 2.37
C ALA A 263 18.50 22.64 2.30
N GLU A 264 18.23 23.49 1.31
CA GLU A 264 18.83 24.82 1.19
C GLU A 264 17.72 25.86 1.02
N ILE A 265 17.84 26.97 1.73
CA ILE A 265 16.96 28.13 1.52
C ILE A 265 17.73 29.17 0.71
N TRP A 266 17.15 29.59 -0.41
CA TRP A 266 17.74 30.54 -1.34
C TRP A 266 16.92 31.82 -1.39
N ARG A 267 17.61 32.94 -1.56
CA ARG A 267 17.03 34.23 -1.87
C ARG A 267 17.25 34.54 -3.35
N HIS A 268 16.24 35.09 -4.00
CA HIS A 268 16.36 35.63 -5.36
C HIS A 268 15.80 37.06 -5.41
N ASP A 269 16.63 38.00 -5.83
CA ASP A 269 16.26 39.41 -6.00
C ASP A 269 15.67 39.61 -7.41
N LEU A 270 14.43 40.09 -7.48
CA LEU A 270 13.70 40.19 -8.75
C LEU A 270 14.17 41.37 -9.61
N LYS A 271 14.91 42.33 -9.03
CA LYS A 271 15.41 43.50 -9.75
C LYS A 271 16.76 43.24 -10.39
N SER A 272 17.68 42.59 -9.68
CA SER A 272 18.99 42.21 -10.21
C SER A 272 18.97 40.88 -10.95
N GLY A 273 18.03 40.00 -10.62
CA GLY A 273 18.00 38.61 -11.09
C GLY A 273 19.02 37.70 -10.39
N GLU A 274 19.68 38.19 -9.32
CA GLU A 274 20.69 37.42 -8.59
C GLU A 274 20.04 36.43 -7.62
N SER A 275 20.60 35.22 -7.54
CA SER A 275 20.21 34.17 -6.61
C SER A 275 21.37 33.80 -5.70
N SER A 276 21.14 33.70 -4.39
CA SER A 276 22.14 33.29 -3.42
C SER A 276 21.56 32.37 -2.35
N ARG A 277 22.33 31.36 -1.94
CA ARG A 277 22.02 30.55 -0.75
C ARG A 277 22.13 31.41 0.51
N LEU A 278 21.20 31.25 1.44
CA LEU A 278 21.29 31.86 2.76
C LEU A 278 22.10 30.97 3.70
N ASP A 279 23.06 31.57 4.40
CA ASP A 279 23.82 30.87 5.44
C ASP A 279 23.00 30.85 6.73
N ILE A 280 22.43 29.70 7.07
CA ILE A 280 21.59 29.50 8.27
C ILE A 280 22.35 28.65 9.29
N GLU A 281 22.61 29.21 10.47
CA GLU A 281 23.18 28.49 11.61
C GLU A 281 22.04 27.95 12.48
N ILE A 282 21.85 26.64 12.46
CA ILE A 282 20.93 25.93 13.35
C ILE A 282 21.72 25.43 14.55
N VAL A 283 21.34 25.86 15.75
CA VAL A 283 21.82 25.27 17.00
C VAL A 283 20.76 24.29 17.48
N PRO A 284 20.95 22.96 17.32
CA PRO A 284 19.94 21.99 17.69
C PRO A 284 19.70 22.03 19.20
N ASP A 285 18.42 21.99 19.61
CA ASP A 285 18.06 21.67 20.99
C ASP A 285 18.25 20.16 21.19
N GLN A 286 18.85 19.71 22.30
CA GLN A 286 19.11 18.28 22.60
C GLN A 286 17.82 17.48 22.92
N LYS A 287 16.65 17.94 22.47
CA LYS A 287 15.34 17.37 22.80
C LYS A 287 15.10 15.98 22.22
N VAL A 288 15.83 15.56 21.19
CA VAL A 288 15.62 14.24 20.58
C VAL A 288 16.28 13.19 21.46
N VAL A 289 15.45 12.43 22.19
CA VAL A 289 15.87 11.16 22.81
C VAL A 289 16.28 10.25 21.65
N SER A 290 17.58 10.21 21.35
CA SER A 290 18.10 9.45 20.21
C SER A 290 17.82 7.96 20.35
N SER A 291 17.75 7.44 21.58
CA SER A 291 17.52 6.03 21.91
C SER A 291 16.32 5.86 22.82
N THR A 292 15.31 5.14 22.37
CA THR A 292 14.10 4.84 23.16
C THR A 292 14.07 3.37 23.55
N HIS A 293 13.96 3.07 24.84
CA HIS A 293 13.72 1.71 25.32
C HIS A 293 12.30 1.28 24.94
N ARG A 294 12.18 0.20 24.17
CA ARG A 294 10.90 -0.34 23.70
C ARG A 294 10.69 -1.74 24.24
N VAL A 295 9.43 -2.00 24.59
CA VAL A 295 8.95 -3.27 25.11
C VAL A 295 7.85 -3.78 24.19
N PHE A 296 8.16 -4.82 23.42
CA PHE A 296 7.26 -5.41 22.45
C PHE A 296 6.58 -6.65 23.04
N THR A 297 5.25 -6.58 23.13
CA THR A 297 4.39 -7.72 23.51
C THR A 297 3.46 -8.15 22.36
N LYS A 298 3.63 -7.49 21.21
CA LYS A 298 2.86 -7.63 19.96
C LYS A 298 3.72 -7.06 18.81
N GLY A 299 3.35 -7.36 17.58
CA GLY A 299 4.02 -6.80 16.39
C GLY A 299 5.31 -7.54 16.04
N LEU A 300 5.30 -8.87 16.15
CA LEU A 300 6.35 -9.73 15.58
C LEU A 300 6.42 -9.51 14.07
N ASP A 301 7.61 -9.61 13.48
CA ASP A 301 7.92 -9.30 12.08
C ASP A 301 7.35 -10.33 11.06
N ASP A 302 6.27 -11.02 11.43
CA ASP A 302 5.73 -12.20 10.74
C ASP A 302 6.85 -13.25 10.48
N GLU A 303 7.65 -13.55 11.52
CA GLU A 303 8.68 -14.60 11.53
C GLU A 303 8.65 -15.39 12.85
N PHE A 304 8.53 -16.73 12.76
CA PHE A 304 8.43 -17.62 13.92
C PHE A 304 8.90 -19.04 13.61
N HIS A 305 9.72 -19.60 14.50
CA HIS A 305 10.26 -20.95 14.37
C HIS A 305 10.27 -21.69 15.71
N LEU A 306 9.71 -22.91 15.72
CA LEU A 306 9.90 -23.86 16.81
C LEU A 306 11.26 -24.56 16.65
N SER A 307 11.98 -24.78 17.75
CA SER A 307 13.21 -25.58 17.72
C SER A 307 12.91 -27.05 17.42
N PRO A 308 13.81 -27.79 16.76
CA PRO A 308 13.63 -29.22 16.47
C PRO A 308 13.32 -30.10 17.69
N ASP A 309 13.86 -29.77 18.86
CA ASP A 309 13.56 -30.46 20.11
C ASP A 309 12.20 -30.06 20.75
N GLY A 310 11.47 -29.14 20.13
CA GLY A 310 10.17 -28.63 20.59
C GLY A 310 10.21 -27.77 21.85
N LYS A 311 11.39 -27.49 22.42
CA LYS A 311 11.53 -26.84 23.75
C LYS A 311 11.66 -25.32 23.69
N LYS A 312 11.93 -24.73 22.51
CA LYS A 312 12.28 -23.31 22.35
C LYS A 312 11.58 -22.73 21.13
N VAL A 313 11.37 -21.42 21.16
CA VAL A 313 10.88 -20.63 20.03
C VAL A 313 11.89 -19.55 19.69
N LEU A 314 11.97 -19.23 18.40
CA LEU A 314 12.70 -18.09 17.83
C LEU A 314 11.70 -17.23 17.08
N PHE A 315 11.82 -15.91 17.19
CA PHE A 315 10.93 -14.98 16.50
C PHE A 315 11.63 -13.64 16.24
N GLY A 316 11.22 -12.96 15.16
CA GLY A 316 11.72 -11.64 14.78
C GLY A 316 10.86 -10.51 15.34
N VAL A 317 11.49 -9.46 15.85
CA VAL A 317 10.85 -8.20 16.27
C VAL A 317 11.74 -7.03 15.90
N HIS A 318 11.20 -6.09 15.13
CA HIS A 318 11.88 -4.83 14.80
C HIS A 318 13.30 -5.07 14.25
N GLY A 319 13.44 -6.08 13.38
CA GLY A 319 14.70 -6.46 12.74
C GLY A 319 15.62 -7.34 13.58
N GLU A 320 15.26 -7.71 14.80
CA GLU A 320 16.13 -8.49 15.69
C GLU A 320 15.52 -9.84 16.06
N LEU A 321 16.37 -10.83 16.34
CA LEU A 321 15.93 -12.17 16.71
C LEU A 321 15.89 -12.33 18.23
N PHE A 322 14.79 -12.93 18.72
CA PHE A 322 14.57 -13.24 20.13
C PHE A 322 14.23 -14.72 20.32
N ALA A 323 14.64 -15.28 21.45
CA ALA A 323 14.36 -16.66 21.82
C ALA A 323 13.68 -16.77 23.19
N ALA A 324 12.77 -17.73 23.32
CA ALA A 324 12.07 -18.04 24.57
C ALA A 324 11.82 -19.56 24.69
N PRO A 325 11.53 -20.09 25.88
CA PRO A 325 10.94 -21.42 26.02
C PRO A 325 9.64 -21.52 25.22
N SER A 326 9.38 -22.69 24.63
CA SER A 326 8.14 -22.92 23.86
C SER A 326 6.89 -22.99 24.74
N GLU A 327 7.07 -23.19 26.05
CA GLU A 327 5.99 -23.21 27.04
C GLU A 327 6.43 -22.50 28.32
N TYR A 328 5.58 -21.60 28.79
CA TYR A 328 5.74 -20.86 30.05
C TYR A 328 4.37 -20.35 30.53
N GLU A 329 4.08 -20.42 31.83
CA GLU A 329 2.76 -20.07 32.36
C GLU A 329 2.53 -18.55 32.45
N GLU A 330 3.58 -17.80 32.79
CA GLU A 330 3.54 -16.34 32.92
C GLU A 330 4.04 -15.64 31.65
N THR A 331 4.29 -14.33 31.72
CA THR A 331 4.95 -13.61 30.62
C THR A 331 6.46 -13.81 30.73
N TYR A 332 7.08 -14.36 29.69
CA TYR A 332 8.52 -14.57 29.65
C TYR A 332 9.21 -13.35 29.01
N ASN A 333 10.25 -12.81 29.65
CA ASN A 333 11.13 -11.82 29.02
C ASN A 333 12.13 -12.55 28.12
N ALA A 334 11.92 -12.45 26.81
CA ALA A 334 12.65 -13.21 25.81
C ALA A 334 14.14 -12.81 25.79
N VAL A 335 14.99 -13.79 25.52
CA VAL A 335 16.42 -13.56 25.37
C VAL A 335 16.66 -12.96 23.99
N ARG A 336 17.22 -11.75 23.96
CA ARG A 336 17.70 -11.13 22.74
C ARG A 336 18.89 -11.93 22.19
N VAL A 337 18.76 -12.44 20.96
CA VAL A 337 19.72 -13.35 20.32
C VAL A 337 20.75 -12.58 19.51
N THR A 338 20.30 -11.61 18.71
CA THR A 338 21.15 -10.68 17.97
C THR A 338 21.18 -9.33 18.69
N ASP A 339 22.25 -8.56 18.52
CA ASP A 339 22.29 -7.16 18.99
C ASP A 339 22.83 -6.26 17.89
N SER A 340 21.92 -5.84 17.01
CA SER A 340 22.25 -5.02 15.86
C SER A 340 21.14 -4.00 15.55
N PRO A 341 21.47 -2.87 14.90
CA PRO A 341 20.48 -1.94 14.35
C PRO A 341 20.01 -2.33 12.93
N PHE A 342 20.28 -3.57 12.50
CA PHE A 342 20.11 -4.07 11.13
C PHE A 342 18.99 -5.11 11.06
N ARG A 343 18.66 -5.61 9.86
CA ARG A 343 17.63 -6.64 9.71
C ARG A 343 18.25 -8.04 9.81
N GLU A 344 17.83 -8.75 10.84
CA GLU A 344 18.12 -10.14 11.13
C GLU A 344 16.86 -10.98 10.88
N GLN A 345 16.91 -11.85 9.86
CA GLN A 345 15.70 -12.50 9.36
C GLN A 345 15.96 -13.88 8.75
N ASN A 346 14.86 -14.58 8.44
CA ASN A 346 14.84 -15.88 7.78
C ASN A 346 15.67 -16.94 8.50
N ALA A 347 15.60 -16.91 9.83
CA ALA A 347 16.39 -17.78 10.66
C ALA A 347 15.96 -19.26 10.52
N THR A 348 16.89 -20.16 10.82
CA THR A 348 16.66 -21.60 10.80
C THR A 348 17.45 -22.23 11.95
N TRP A 349 16.83 -23.19 12.64
CA TRP A 349 17.47 -23.92 13.71
C TRP A 349 18.38 -25.01 13.15
N HIS A 350 19.56 -25.17 13.75
CA HIS A 350 20.33 -26.39 13.58
C HIS A 350 19.52 -27.60 14.10
N PRO A 351 19.58 -28.79 13.48
CA PRO A 351 18.79 -29.97 13.89
C PRO A 351 18.99 -30.40 15.35
N GLU A 352 20.10 -30.02 15.98
CA GLU A 352 20.36 -30.30 17.40
C GLU A 352 19.87 -29.19 18.37
N SER A 353 19.24 -28.14 17.86
CA SER A 353 18.71 -27.00 18.64
C SER A 353 19.75 -26.23 19.48
N VAL A 354 21.01 -26.19 19.02
CA VAL A 354 22.14 -25.54 19.71
C VAL A 354 22.64 -24.26 19.05
N SER A 355 22.30 -24.06 17.78
CA SER A 355 22.64 -22.87 16.98
C SER A 355 21.52 -22.55 15.99
N ILE A 356 21.59 -21.35 15.43
CA ILE A 356 20.75 -20.91 14.32
C ILE A 356 21.63 -20.39 13.18
N ALA A 357 21.13 -20.45 11.95
CA ALA A 357 21.62 -19.67 10.83
C ALA A 357 20.56 -18.65 10.43
N TYR A 358 20.95 -17.46 10.02
CA TYR A 358 20.05 -16.34 9.68
C TYR A 358 20.71 -15.43 8.64
N LEU A 359 19.94 -14.48 8.11
CA LEU A 359 20.45 -13.44 7.21
C LEU A 359 20.61 -12.13 7.96
N SER A 360 21.71 -11.45 7.70
CA SER A 360 21.99 -10.11 8.20
C SER A 360 22.38 -9.16 7.06
N ASP A 361 21.73 -8.01 6.96
CA ASP A 361 22.09 -6.97 5.98
C ASP A 361 23.10 -5.93 6.54
N ARG A 362 23.70 -6.21 7.70
CA ARG A 362 24.66 -5.32 8.37
C ARG A 362 25.93 -5.01 7.58
N PHE A 363 26.18 -5.75 6.50
CA PHE A 363 27.33 -5.60 5.60
C PHE A 363 26.97 -4.99 4.23
N GLY A 364 25.75 -4.45 4.09
CA GLY A 364 25.26 -3.84 2.84
C GLY A 364 24.23 -4.73 2.15
N ASN A 365 24.65 -5.93 1.75
CA ASN A 365 23.77 -7.00 1.27
C ASN A 365 23.56 -8.06 2.37
N ASN A 366 22.55 -8.90 2.21
CA ASN A 366 22.33 -10.02 3.14
C ASN A 366 23.54 -10.93 3.17
N GLU A 367 23.98 -11.34 4.35
CA GLU A 367 24.99 -12.38 4.55
C GLU A 367 24.45 -13.49 5.42
N VAL A 368 24.88 -14.72 5.16
CA VAL A 368 24.54 -15.86 6.00
C VAL A 368 25.39 -15.80 7.26
N MET A 369 24.72 -15.72 8.40
CA MET A 369 25.30 -15.69 9.73
C MET A 369 24.94 -16.97 10.48
N GLU A 370 25.77 -17.37 11.43
CA GLU A 370 25.48 -18.44 12.39
C GLU A 370 25.67 -17.93 13.82
N TYR A 371 24.71 -18.22 14.70
CA TYR A 371 24.77 -17.88 16.12
C TYR A 371 24.75 -19.14 16.98
N GLN A 372 25.71 -19.26 17.90
CA GLN A 372 25.84 -20.38 18.83
C GLN A 372 25.32 -19.99 20.23
N PHE A 373 24.27 -20.66 20.73
CA PHE A 373 23.64 -20.27 22.00
C PHE A 373 24.51 -20.51 23.24
N SER A 374 25.36 -21.54 23.22
CA SER A 374 26.22 -21.88 24.37
C SER A 374 27.34 -20.87 24.59
N THR A 375 27.88 -20.29 23.52
CA THR A 375 28.98 -19.30 23.58
C THR A 375 28.50 -17.87 23.38
N ARG A 376 27.28 -17.69 22.85
CA ARG A 376 26.71 -16.40 22.43
C ARG A 376 27.58 -15.68 21.41
N GLN A 377 28.12 -16.42 20.46
CA GLN A 377 28.98 -15.90 19.41
C GLN A 377 28.29 -15.98 18.06
N GLU A 378 28.42 -14.90 17.29
CA GLU A 378 28.03 -14.81 15.87
C GLU A 378 29.24 -15.09 14.98
N LYS A 379 29.03 -15.80 13.87
CA LYS A 379 30.01 -16.05 12.82
C LYS A 379 29.40 -15.72 11.46
N ARG A 380 30.09 -14.90 10.67
CA ARG A 380 29.77 -14.66 9.26
C ARG A 380 30.24 -15.85 8.42
N LEU A 381 29.35 -16.42 7.62
CA LEU A 381 29.64 -17.61 6.79
C LEU A 381 29.82 -17.28 5.30
N THR A 382 29.32 -16.14 4.84
CA THR A 382 29.47 -15.66 3.46
C THR A 382 29.99 -14.23 3.43
N ASP A 383 30.75 -13.86 2.39
CA ASP A 383 31.35 -12.54 2.25
C ASP A 383 31.39 -11.99 0.81
N ASP A 384 30.66 -12.59 -0.13
CA ASP A 384 30.56 -12.09 -1.49
C ASP A 384 29.58 -10.91 -1.57
N GLN A 385 30.15 -9.70 -1.46
CA GLN A 385 29.40 -8.45 -1.30
C GLN A 385 28.42 -8.13 -2.45
N GLU A 386 28.61 -8.68 -3.65
CA GLU A 386 27.75 -8.40 -4.81
C GLU A 386 26.47 -9.25 -4.86
N ALA A 387 26.37 -10.30 -4.03
CA ALA A 387 25.27 -11.26 -4.13
C ALA A 387 24.24 -11.13 -3.01
N GLN A 388 22.96 -11.09 -3.37
CA GLN A 388 21.85 -11.18 -2.42
C GLN A 388 21.58 -12.62 -2.04
N LYS A 389 21.64 -12.91 -0.74
CA LYS A 389 21.28 -14.22 -0.18
C LYS A 389 19.88 -14.20 0.38
N HIS A 390 19.18 -15.32 0.20
CA HIS A 390 17.85 -15.55 0.74
C HIS A 390 17.74 -16.96 1.33
N CYS A 391 16.90 -17.11 2.36
CA CYS A 391 16.48 -18.39 2.93
C CYS A 391 17.56 -19.44 3.21
N PRO A 392 18.45 -19.17 4.18
CA PRO A 392 19.32 -20.22 4.69
C PRO A 392 18.48 -21.34 5.33
N ARG A 393 18.85 -22.60 5.05
CA ARG A 393 18.24 -23.82 5.59
C ARG A 393 19.29 -24.87 5.89
N TYR A 394 19.33 -25.36 7.13
CA TYR A 394 20.12 -26.53 7.46
C TYR A 394 19.60 -27.78 6.75
N SER A 395 20.51 -28.65 6.32
CA SER A 395 20.16 -30.04 6.01
C SER A 395 19.71 -30.77 7.30
N PRO A 396 18.80 -31.77 7.22
CA PRO A 396 18.36 -32.53 8.39
C PRO A 396 19.48 -33.21 9.20
N ASP A 397 20.60 -33.54 8.56
CA ASP A 397 21.81 -34.07 9.22
C ASP A 397 22.72 -32.99 9.83
N GLY A 398 22.44 -31.71 9.55
CA GLY A 398 23.17 -30.56 10.09
C GLY A 398 24.54 -30.31 9.46
N LYS A 399 24.91 -31.00 8.38
CA LYS A 399 26.22 -30.85 7.72
C LYS A 399 26.28 -29.68 6.74
N TRP A 400 25.15 -29.33 6.15
CA TRP A 400 25.05 -28.31 5.10
C TRP A 400 24.11 -27.18 5.50
N ILE A 401 24.40 -25.98 4.98
CA ILE A 401 23.44 -24.87 4.92
C ILE A 401 23.23 -24.53 3.45
N ALA A 402 22.02 -24.72 2.96
CA ALA A 402 21.61 -24.26 1.63
C ALA A 402 21.04 -22.85 1.70
N PHE A 403 21.27 -22.04 0.67
CA PHE A 403 20.67 -20.71 0.53
C PHE A 403 20.48 -20.36 -0.95
N VAL A 404 19.50 -19.53 -1.25
CA VAL A 404 19.30 -18.95 -2.60
C VAL A 404 20.24 -17.77 -2.76
N ASN A 405 20.90 -17.68 -3.90
CA ASN A 405 21.82 -16.59 -4.25
C ASN A 405 21.34 -15.89 -5.54
N ASN A 406 21.22 -14.56 -5.51
CA ASN A 406 20.79 -13.70 -6.61
C ASN A 406 19.47 -14.08 -7.31
N ASN A 407 18.61 -14.87 -6.65
CA ASN A 407 17.38 -15.40 -7.26
C ASN A 407 17.60 -16.27 -8.51
N GLU A 408 18.82 -16.79 -8.71
CA GLU A 408 19.20 -17.56 -9.90
C GLU A 408 19.74 -18.96 -9.58
N GLU A 409 20.21 -19.15 -8.34
CA GLU A 409 20.90 -20.37 -7.94
C GLU A 409 20.71 -20.72 -6.47
N ILE A 410 20.98 -21.98 -6.13
CA ILE A 410 21.10 -22.45 -4.75
C ILE A 410 22.55 -22.85 -4.50
N ARG A 411 23.14 -22.32 -3.43
CA ARG A 411 24.50 -22.62 -2.97
C ARG A 411 24.47 -23.38 -1.65
N LEU A 412 25.53 -24.13 -1.40
CA LEU A 412 25.75 -24.92 -0.18
C LEU A 412 26.97 -24.44 0.58
N ILE A 413 26.84 -24.30 1.90
CA ILE A 413 27.94 -24.11 2.85
C ILE A 413 28.17 -25.44 3.56
N GLU A 414 29.37 -26.00 3.41
CA GLU A 414 29.83 -27.14 4.22
C GLU A 414 30.24 -26.64 5.60
N ARG A 415 29.58 -27.07 6.68
CA ARG A 415 29.80 -26.46 8.01
C ARG A 415 31.15 -26.77 8.63
N GLU A 416 31.70 -27.96 8.39
CA GLU A 416 33.00 -28.35 8.95
C GLU A 416 34.15 -27.50 8.38
N THR A 417 34.11 -27.23 7.07
CA THR A 417 35.19 -26.52 6.37
C THR A 417 34.90 -25.04 6.15
N GLY A 418 33.62 -24.64 6.19
CA GLY A 418 33.15 -23.32 5.77
C GLY A 418 33.13 -23.11 4.25
N LYS A 419 33.39 -24.15 3.46
CA LYS A 419 33.47 -24.03 1.99
C LYS A 419 32.09 -23.78 1.39
N VAL A 420 31.99 -22.72 0.60
CA VAL A 420 30.81 -22.44 -0.22
C VAL A 420 30.96 -23.08 -1.60
N SER A 421 29.94 -23.78 -2.07
CA SER A 421 29.89 -24.39 -3.40
C SER A 421 28.57 -24.10 -4.10
N GLN A 422 28.64 -23.85 -5.40
CA GLN A 422 27.47 -23.71 -6.27
C GLN A 422 26.87 -25.08 -6.54
N TRP A 423 25.53 -25.18 -6.55
CA TRP A 423 24.86 -26.47 -6.75
C TRP A 423 23.74 -26.43 -7.80
N VAL A 424 22.77 -25.53 -7.68
CA VAL A 424 21.65 -25.40 -8.64
C VAL A 424 21.86 -24.16 -9.49
N THR A 425 21.80 -24.23 -10.82
CA THR A 425 22.05 -23.07 -11.72
C THR A 425 20.94 -22.85 -12.73
N GLY A 426 20.64 -21.59 -13.06
CA GLY A 426 19.70 -21.25 -14.14
C GLY A 426 18.22 -21.40 -13.76
N ALA A 427 17.94 -21.56 -12.47
CA ALA A 427 16.59 -21.58 -11.95
C ALA A 427 16.11 -20.13 -11.79
N VAL A 428 15.07 -19.74 -12.51
CA VAL A 428 14.47 -18.42 -12.35
C VAL A 428 13.58 -18.44 -11.11
N PHE A 429 14.15 -18.05 -9.97
CA PHE A 429 13.39 -17.79 -8.75
C PHE A 429 12.80 -16.38 -8.86
N THR A 430 11.50 -16.23 -8.64
CA THR A 430 10.95 -14.88 -8.51
C THR A 430 11.25 -14.35 -7.12
N PHE A 431 11.49 -13.05 -7.03
CA PHE A 431 11.73 -12.33 -5.78
C PHE A 431 10.71 -12.67 -4.66
N PHE A 432 9.43 -12.89 -5.00
CA PHE A 432 8.38 -13.24 -4.03
C PHE A 432 8.36 -14.73 -3.59
N ALA A 433 9.04 -15.62 -4.32
CA ALA A 433 9.06 -17.05 -4.04
C ALA A 433 10.21 -17.48 -3.12
N THR A 434 11.11 -16.56 -2.76
CA THR A 434 12.40 -16.89 -2.13
C THR A 434 12.29 -17.23 -0.65
N SER A 435 11.23 -16.80 0.06
CA SER A 435 11.04 -17.09 1.50
C SER A 435 10.84 -18.58 1.85
N HIS A 436 10.39 -19.37 0.87
CA HIS A 436 10.07 -20.81 1.01
C HIS A 436 10.38 -21.59 -0.29
N GLY A 437 11.39 -21.14 -1.04
CA GLY A 437 11.62 -21.56 -2.43
C GLY A 437 12.07 -23.02 -2.61
N PHE A 438 12.59 -23.64 -1.54
CA PHE A 438 13.12 -25.00 -1.60
C PHE A 438 12.98 -25.75 -0.26
N ALA A 439 13.11 -27.07 -0.30
CA ALA A 439 13.14 -27.94 0.87
C ALA A 439 14.13 -29.11 0.68
N TRP A 440 14.76 -29.52 1.79
CA TRP A 440 15.61 -30.71 1.85
C TRP A 440 14.77 -31.98 1.96
N SER A 441 15.24 -33.07 1.35
CA SER A 441 14.74 -34.41 1.66
C SER A 441 15.10 -34.81 3.10
N PRO A 442 14.29 -35.64 3.77
CA PRO A 442 14.56 -36.09 5.14
C PRO A 442 15.94 -36.74 5.33
N ASP A 443 16.45 -37.42 4.30
CA ASP A 443 17.77 -38.08 4.30
C ASP A 443 18.94 -37.16 3.93
N SER A 444 18.70 -35.85 3.74
CA SER A 444 19.69 -34.81 3.39
C SER A 444 20.36 -34.98 2.02
N LYS A 445 19.85 -35.83 1.13
CA LYS A 445 20.48 -36.09 -0.19
C LYS A 445 19.93 -35.26 -1.34
N TRP A 446 18.70 -34.77 -1.25
CA TRP A 446 18.01 -34.06 -2.32
C TRP A 446 17.53 -32.69 -1.87
N ILE A 447 17.50 -31.74 -2.81
CA ILE A 447 16.71 -30.51 -2.68
C ILE A 447 15.61 -30.52 -3.73
N VAL A 448 14.39 -30.22 -3.31
CA VAL A 448 13.28 -29.83 -4.20
C VAL A 448 13.13 -28.32 -4.19
N TYR A 449 12.88 -27.72 -5.34
CA TYR A 449 12.67 -26.28 -5.46
C TYR A 449 11.66 -25.93 -6.56
N ALA A 450 11.04 -24.75 -6.45
CA ALA A 450 10.13 -24.22 -7.48
C ALA A 450 10.88 -23.22 -8.37
N ALA A 451 10.74 -23.35 -9.69
CA ALA A 451 11.36 -22.44 -10.66
C ALA A 451 10.43 -22.16 -11.84
N LYS A 452 10.64 -21.02 -12.51
CA LYS A 452 9.88 -20.62 -13.70
C LYS A 452 10.49 -21.16 -14.99
N ASP A 453 9.64 -21.54 -15.93
CA ASP A 453 10.00 -21.84 -17.32
C ASP A 453 9.89 -20.62 -18.25
N GLU A 454 10.19 -20.81 -19.53
CA GLU A 454 10.14 -19.77 -20.58
C GLU A 454 8.74 -19.16 -20.80
N ASN A 455 7.68 -19.87 -20.42
CA ASN A 455 6.30 -19.40 -20.48
C ASN A 455 5.84 -18.81 -19.13
N PHE A 456 6.77 -18.62 -18.20
CA PHE A 456 6.55 -18.10 -16.85
C PHE A 456 5.67 -18.99 -15.97
N PHE A 457 5.45 -20.26 -16.36
CA PHE A 457 4.82 -21.26 -15.49
C PHE A 457 5.81 -21.71 -14.43
N THR A 458 5.32 -22.00 -13.23
CA THR A 458 6.16 -22.40 -12.10
C THR A 458 5.99 -23.90 -11.84
N ASN A 459 7.08 -24.65 -11.91
CA ASN A 459 7.11 -26.10 -11.69
C ASN A 459 8.15 -26.49 -10.64
N LEU A 460 7.99 -27.68 -10.04
CA LEU A 460 8.95 -28.24 -9.11
C LEU A 460 10.05 -29.01 -9.85
N TYR A 461 11.27 -28.84 -9.36
CA TYR A 461 12.48 -29.53 -9.79
C TYR A 461 13.16 -30.16 -8.59
N VAL A 462 13.92 -31.22 -8.82
CA VAL A 462 14.72 -31.89 -7.79
C VAL A 462 16.14 -32.13 -8.27
N GLN A 463 17.11 -32.05 -7.36
CA GLN A 463 18.52 -32.33 -7.64
C GLN A 463 19.16 -33.01 -6.43
N ALA A 464 20.00 -34.04 -6.65
CA ALA A 464 20.77 -34.68 -5.58
C ALA A 464 22.09 -33.96 -5.32
N VAL A 465 22.58 -34.00 -4.08
CA VAL A 465 23.85 -33.37 -3.68
C VAL A 465 24.97 -34.02 -4.49
N GLY A 466 25.69 -33.19 -5.25
CA GLY A 466 26.78 -33.63 -6.13
C GLY A 466 26.37 -33.96 -7.58
N GLU A 467 25.07 -33.98 -7.91
CA GLU A 467 24.63 -34.00 -9.31
C GLU A 467 24.74 -32.61 -9.95
N SER A 468 24.99 -32.56 -11.26
CA SER A 468 25.14 -31.31 -12.02
C SER A 468 23.85 -30.80 -12.68
N GLU A 469 22.81 -31.62 -12.77
CA GLU A 469 21.56 -31.29 -13.47
C GLU A 469 20.34 -31.59 -12.60
N ALA A 470 19.38 -30.67 -12.59
CA ALA A 470 18.09 -30.87 -11.94
C ALA A 470 17.10 -31.59 -12.87
N ARG A 471 16.13 -32.30 -12.27
CA ARG A 471 15.09 -33.04 -12.99
C ARG A 471 13.70 -32.48 -12.63
N PRO A 472 12.80 -32.25 -13.61
CA PRO A 472 11.46 -31.76 -13.34
C PRO A 472 10.60 -32.83 -12.64
N LEU A 473 9.89 -32.43 -11.60
CA LEU A 473 8.89 -33.24 -10.89
C LEU A 473 7.45 -32.96 -11.35
N THR A 474 7.17 -31.74 -11.85
CA THR A 474 5.82 -31.32 -12.25
C THR A 474 5.80 -30.66 -13.63
N PHE A 475 4.62 -30.62 -14.25
CA PHE A 475 4.41 -30.15 -15.64
C PHE A 475 3.08 -29.40 -15.77
N LEU A 476 2.86 -28.41 -14.90
CA LEU A 476 1.62 -27.64 -14.84
C LEU A 476 1.74 -26.35 -15.64
N SER A 477 0.72 -26.01 -16.43
CA SER A 477 0.54 -24.68 -17.03
C SER A 477 -0.07 -23.69 -16.02
N ARG A 478 0.61 -23.55 -14.87
CA ARG A 478 0.17 -22.70 -13.76
C ARG A 478 1.29 -21.75 -13.36
N ILE A 479 0.94 -20.50 -13.09
CA ILE A 479 1.94 -19.47 -12.80
C ILE A 479 2.36 -19.44 -11.31
N GLY A 480 1.56 -20.04 -10.42
CA GLY A 480 1.85 -20.15 -8.99
C GLY A 480 2.19 -21.59 -8.60
N CYS A 481 3.35 -21.77 -7.96
CA CYS A 481 3.77 -23.00 -7.30
C CYS A 481 4.65 -22.60 -6.10
N HIS A 482 4.21 -22.93 -4.90
CA HIS A 482 4.82 -22.42 -3.66
C HIS A 482 4.86 -23.47 -2.56
N MET A 483 5.81 -23.31 -1.63
CA MET A 483 5.96 -24.11 -0.41
C MET A 483 6.03 -25.63 -0.67
N PRO A 484 7.09 -26.12 -1.35
CA PRO A 484 7.29 -27.56 -1.45
C PRO A 484 7.58 -28.13 -0.05
N LEU A 485 6.80 -29.14 0.34
CA LEU A 485 6.90 -29.85 1.60
C LEU A 485 7.23 -31.31 1.31
N TRP A 486 8.38 -31.77 1.79
CA TRP A 486 8.72 -33.18 1.85
C TRP A 486 7.91 -33.88 2.94
N SER A 487 7.34 -35.05 2.62
CA SER A 487 6.83 -35.92 3.67
C SER A 487 7.97 -36.36 4.58
N PRO A 488 7.78 -36.38 5.91
CA PRO A 488 8.82 -36.86 6.84
C PRO A 488 9.36 -38.27 6.54
N ASP A 489 8.55 -39.12 5.91
CA ASP A 489 8.92 -40.47 5.47
C ASP A 489 9.62 -40.54 4.11
N GLY A 490 9.75 -39.43 3.39
CA GLY A 490 10.47 -39.40 2.11
C GLY A 490 9.71 -39.91 0.88
N LYS A 491 8.41 -40.17 0.97
CA LYS A 491 7.66 -40.86 -0.10
C LYS A 491 6.92 -39.94 -1.09
N PHE A 492 6.60 -38.71 -0.69
CA PHE A 492 5.85 -37.78 -1.54
C PHE A 492 6.17 -36.32 -1.23
N ILE A 493 5.79 -35.45 -2.15
CA ILE A 493 5.93 -33.99 -2.00
C ILE A 493 4.55 -33.35 -2.12
N ILE A 494 4.24 -32.44 -1.20
CA ILE A 494 3.05 -31.59 -1.23
C ILE A 494 3.46 -30.16 -1.55
N PHE A 495 2.68 -29.47 -2.36
CA PHE A 495 2.89 -28.06 -2.67
C PHE A 495 1.57 -27.36 -2.99
N SER A 496 1.59 -26.03 -2.95
CA SER A 496 0.46 -25.20 -3.35
C SER A 496 0.61 -24.78 -4.80
N THR A 497 -0.44 -24.91 -5.62
CA THR A 497 -0.44 -24.50 -7.04
C THR A 497 -1.65 -23.66 -7.40
N GLN A 498 -1.47 -22.67 -8.27
CA GLN A 498 -2.49 -21.65 -8.54
C GLN A 498 -2.36 -21.13 -9.98
N GLN A 499 -3.50 -21.00 -10.67
CA GLN A 499 -3.56 -20.20 -11.90
C GLN A 499 -3.72 -18.73 -11.52
N TYR A 500 -3.28 -17.80 -12.37
CA TYR A 500 -3.28 -16.37 -12.03
C TYR A 500 -4.59 -15.90 -11.38
N ARG A 501 -4.50 -15.60 -10.08
CA ARG A 501 -5.58 -15.09 -9.21
C ARG A 501 -6.86 -15.95 -9.17
N THR A 502 -6.74 -17.24 -9.50
CA THR A 502 -7.73 -18.25 -9.10
C THR A 502 -7.50 -18.68 -7.66
N GLN A 503 -8.38 -19.47 -7.08
CA GLN A 503 -8.14 -20.07 -5.77
C GLN A 503 -6.93 -21.02 -5.82
N GLY A 504 -6.12 -21.02 -4.77
CA GLY A 504 -4.97 -21.92 -4.63
C GLY A 504 -5.43 -23.35 -4.37
N GLN A 505 -4.76 -24.34 -4.97
CA GLN A 505 -5.04 -25.76 -4.75
C GLN A 505 -3.84 -26.48 -4.17
N ILE A 506 -4.09 -27.54 -3.42
CA ILE A 506 -3.03 -28.41 -2.91
C ILE A 506 -2.76 -29.52 -3.92
N ALA A 507 -1.52 -29.67 -4.32
CA ALA A 507 -1.06 -30.76 -5.16
C ALA A 507 -0.15 -31.69 -4.37
N ARG A 508 -0.23 -32.99 -4.69
CA ARG A 508 0.67 -34.04 -4.21
C ARG A 508 1.28 -34.75 -5.41
N VAL A 509 2.58 -35.04 -5.33
CA VAL A 509 3.28 -35.92 -6.26
C VAL A 509 3.97 -37.04 -5.48
N ASP A 510 3.63 -38.29 -5.79
CA ASP A 510 4.25 -39.47 -5.17
C ASP A 510 5.55 -39.83 -5.90
N LEU A 511 6.63 -40.04 -5.13
CA LEU A 511 7.98 -40.23 -5.67
C LEU A 511 8.24 -41.67 -6.12
N SER A 512 7.44 -42.61 -5.64
CA SER A 512 7.37 -44.00 -6.09
C SER A 512 5.92 -44.41 -6.35
N PRO A 513 5.65 -45.52 -7.07
CA PRO A 513 4.30 -46.03 -7.27
C PRO A 513 3.68 -46.40 -5.92
N VAL A 514 2.47 -45.91 -5.67
CA VAL A 514 1.71 -46.31 -4.49
C VAL A 514 1.03 -47.64 -4.83
N PRO A 515 1.35 -48.74 -4.13
CA PRO A 515 0.62 -49.99 -4.33
C PRO A 515 -0.84 -49.80 -3.95
N PRO A 516 -1.79 -50.46 -4.65
CA PRO A 516 -3.19 -50.36 -4.30
C PRO A 516 -3.41 -50.86 -2.87
N VAL A 517 -4.13 -50.06 -2.07
CA VAL A 517 -4.61 -50.48 -0.75
C VAL A 517 -5.93 -51.23 -0.95
N PHE A 518 -5.98 -52.49 -0.52
CA PHE A 518 -7.22 -53.28 -0.58
C PHE A 518 -7.99 -53.11 0.72
N THR A 519 -9.30 -52.89 0.61
CA THR A 519 -10.19 -52.86 1.79
C THR A 519 -10.18 -54.17 2.57
N GLU A 520 -9.87 -55.26 1.87
CA GLU A 520 -9.67 -56.59 2.39
C GLU A 520 -8.48 -56.65 3.36
N ASP A 521 -7.41 -55.88 3.15
CA ASP A 521 -6.25 -55.84 4.06
C ASP A 521 -6.66 -55.27 5.43
N ASP A 522 -7.49 -54.22 5.46
CA ASP A 522 -8.00 -53.64 6.70
C ASP A 522 -9.01 -54.56 7.40
N PHE A 523 -9.74 -55.38 6.65
CA PHE A 523 -10.62 -56.41 7.20
C PHE A 523 -9.81 -57.60 7.74
N GLU A 524 -8.76 -58.03 7.04
CA GLU A 524 -7.86 -59.12 7.43
C GLU A 524 -7.09 -58.78 8.71
N LYS A 525 -6.66 -57.52 8.89
CA LYS A 525 -6.08 -57.02 10.15
C LYS A 525 -6.98 -57.18 11.37
N LEU A 526 -8.31 -57.27 11.22
CA LEU A 526 -9.22 -57.54 12.35
C LEU A 526 -9.08 -58.97 12.89
N PHE A 527 -8.37 -59.85 12.17
CA PHE A 527 -8.14 -61.24 12.52
C PHE A 527 -6.68 -61.55 12.84
N GLU A 528 -5.79 -60.55 12.77
CA GLU A 528 -4.43 -60.65 13.31
C GLU A 528 -4.52 -60.60 14.84
N GLU A 529 -4.07 -61.66 15.53
CA GLU A 529 -3.90 -61.60 16.98
C GLU A 529 -2.75 -60.63 17.27
N GLU A 530 -3.03 -59.54 18.00
CA GLU A 530 -1.99 -58.66 18.53
C GLU A 530 -1.02 -59.50 19.37
N SER A 531 0.18 -59.75 18.86
CA SER A 531 1.26 -60.31 19.66
C SER A 531 1.61 -59.26 20.72
N GLU A 532 1.40 -59.60 21.99
CA GLU A 532 1.78 -58.86 23.20
C GLU A 532 3.32 -58.69 23.34
N GLU A 533 3.98 -58.11 22.34
CA GLU A 533 5.36 -57.62 22.43
C GLU A 533 5.36 -56.14 22.07
N ASP A 534 4.89 -55.29 22.99
CA ASP A 534 5.34 -53.89 23.20
C ASP A 534 4.57 -53.15 24.32
N GLU A 535 3.66 -53.80 25.05
CA GLU A 535 3.08 -53.28 26.31
C GLU A 535 3.76 -53.84 27.57
N GLU A 536 5.07 -53.61 27.76
CA GLU A 536 5.64 -53.58 29.12
C GLU A 536 6.71 -52.47 29.25
N GLY A 537 6.30 -51.37 29.87
CA GLY A 537 7.16 -50.30 30.34
C GLY A 537 6.47 -49.59 31.50
N THR A 538 6.47 -50.27 32.65
CA THR A 538 5.74 -50.00 33.89
C THR A 538 6.05 -48.66 34.56
N ASP A 539 4.99 -48.08 35.15
CA ASP A 539 5.00 -47.05 36.17
C ASP A 539 6.01 -47.38 37.30
N SER A 540 7.00 -46.50 37.49
CA SER A 540 7.65 -46.31 38.79
C SER A 540 8.04 -44.83 38.97
N ASP A 541 7.76 -44.32 40.17
CA ASP A 541 8.00 -42.95 40.65
C ASP A 541 9.48 -42.50 40.55
N PRO A 542 9.77 -41.17 40.58
CA PRO A 542 11.02 -40.59 40.12
C PRO A 542 12.09 -40.46 41.21
N GLU A 543 13.30 -40.97 40.97
CA GLU A 543 14.54 -40.45 41.57
C GLU A 543 15.70 -40.47 40.56
N ASP A 544 16.42 -39.34 40.53
CA ASP A 544 17.75 -39.07 39.98
C ASP A 544 18.05 -39.26 38.46
N GLY A 545 17.84 -38.16 37.72
CA GLY A 545 18.94 -37.43 37.09
C GLY A 545 19.91 -38.18 36.17
N LYS A 546 19.48 -38.44 34.93
CA LYS A 546 20.31 -38.36 33.70
C LYS A 546 19.42 -38.51 32.47
N GLU A 547 19.16 -37.40 31.77
CA GLU A 547 18.51 -37.40 30.44
C GLU A 547 19.39 -38.14 29.42
N THR A 548 19.04 -39.37 29.09
CA THR A 548 19.50 -40.05 27.87
C THR A 548 18.62 -39.63 26.70
N ARG A 549 19.21 -38.94 25.71
CA ARG A 549 18.59 -38.62 24.40
C ARG A 549 18.02 -39.90 23.77
N LYS A 550 16.70 -39.93 23.49
CA LYS A 550 16.08 -40.98 22.65
C LYS A 550 16.83 -41.07 21.32
N ALA A 551 17.18 -42.28 20.89
CA ALA A 551 17.83 -42.55 19.62
C ALA A 551 16.95 -42.05 18.45
N LYS A 552 17.52 -41.25 17.54
CA LYS A 552 16.85 -40.82 16.29
C LYS A 552 16.44 -42.08 15.52
N LYS A 553 15.16 -42.16 15.14
CA LYS A 553 14.64 -43.16 14.20
C LYS A 553 15.46 -43.05 12.90
N GLU A 554 16.05 -44.15 12.44
CA GLU A 554 16.88 -44.17 11.24
C GLU A 554 15.99 -43.82 10.03
N ILE A 555 16.35 -42.77 9.29
CA ILE A 555 15.57 -42.25 8.16
C ILE A 555 15.88 -43.15 6.95
N GLU A 556 14.85 -43.76 6.35
CA GLU A 556 15.03 -44.55 5.13
C GLU A 556 15.59 -43.68 3.99
N PRO A 557 16.51 -44.21 3.16
CA PRO A 557 17.00 -43.51 2.00
C PRO A 557 15.86 -43.09 1.08
N VAL A 558 15.89 -41.85 0.63
CA VAL A 558 14.89 -41.33 -0.29
C VAL A 558 15.17 -41.84 -1.70
N GLU A 559 14.17 -42.50 -2.28
CA GLU A 559 14.18 -42.99 -3.66
C GLU A 559 13.15 -42.25 -4.52
N ILE A 560 13.56 -41.84 -5.73
CA ILE A 560 12.70 -41.16 -6.70
C ILE A 560 12.69 -41.98 -7.99
N GLU A 561 11.57 -42.61 -8.29
CA GLU A 561 11.34 -43.22 -9.59
C GLU A 561 10.89 -42.13 -10.58
N PHE A 562 11.66 -41.87 -11.64
CA PHE A 562 11.29 -40.85 -12.64
C PHE A 562 10.36 -41.38 -13.73
N GLU A 563 10.34 -42.69 -13.95
CA GLU A 563 9.45 -43.32 -14.94
C GLU A 563 7.99 -43.18 -14.51
N GLY A 564 7.12 -42.68 -15.40
CA GLY A 564 5.70 -42.49 -15.10
C GLY A 564 5.37 -41.36 -14.11
N LEU A 565 6.35 -40.61 -13.60
CA LEU A 565 6.15 -39.53 -12.61
C LEU A 565 5.12 -38.48 -13.05
N LYS A 566 5.07 -38.16 -14.35
CA LYS A 566 4.08 -37.23 -14.95
C LYS A 566 2.62 -37.60 -14.67
N ARG A 567 2.34 -38.87 -14.36
CA ARG A 567 0.99 -39.39 -14.10
C ARG A 567 0.66 -39.53 -12.61
N ARG A 568 1.62 -39.23 -11.72
CA ARG A 568 1.50 -39.39 -10.26
C ARG A 568 1.13 -38.09 -9.52
N LEU A 569 0.93 -36.99 -10.24
CA LEU A 569 0.42 -35.76 -9.66
C LEU A 569 -1.10 -35.85 -9.47
N ARG A 570 -1.57 -35.49 -8.27
CA ARG A 570 -3.00 -35.37 -7.95
C ARG A 570 -3.28 -34.09 -7.16
N LEU A 571 -4.47 -33.52 -7.40
CA LEU A 571 -4.98 -32.39 -6.61
C LEU A 571 -5.73 -32.95 -5.39
N LEU A 572 -5.36 -32.47 -4.20
CA LEU A 572 -5.97 -32.90 -2.93
C LEU A 572 -7.19 -32.05 -2.53
N THR A 573 -7.36 -30.87 -3.14
CA THR A 573 -8.46 -29.95 -2.82
C THR A 573 -9.27 -29.60 -4.07
N PRO A 574 -10.61 -29.45 -3.96
CA PRO A 574 -11.43 -28.98 -5.08
C PRO A 574 -11.03 -27.57 -5.53
N SER A 575 -11.39 -27.20 -6.75
CA SER A 575 -11.08 -25.89 -7.33
C SER A 575 -11.70 -24.73 -6.57
N GLU A 576 -12.79 -24.97 -5.83
CA GLU A 576 -13.56 -23.95 -5.11
C GLU A 576 -12.95 -23.58 -3.74
N TYR A 577 -11.97 -24.36 -3.27
CA TYR A 577 -11.32 -24.15 -1.98
C TYR A 577 -10.00 -23.41 -2.18
N ASP A 578 -9.94 -22.17 -1.72
CA ASP A 578 -8.67 -21.44 -1.63
C ASP A 578 -7.83 -22.01 -0.48
N ALA A 579 -6.83 -22.82 -0.82
CA ALA A 579 -6.02 -23.57 0.10
C ALA A 579 -4.52 -23.35 -0.14
N ALA A 580 -3.76 -23.27 0.94
CA ALA A 580 -2.30 -23.26 0.92
C ALA A 580 -1.74 -24.27 1.94
N ALA A 581 -0.78 -25.10 1.51
CA ALA A 581 -0.13 -26.10 2.35
C ALA A 581 0.75 -25.42 3.39
N MET A 582 0.62 -25.80 4.67
CA MET A 582 1.36 -25.16 5.77
C MET A 582 2.38 -26.11 6.42
N ALA A 583 1.95 -27.31 6.83
CA ALA A 583 2.82 -28.29 7.51
C ALA A 583 2.28 -29.72 7.38
N ILE A 584 3.18 -30.71 7.34
CA ILE A 584 2.86 -32.14 7.39
C ILE A 584 3.17 -32.65 8.81
N SER A 585 2.30 -33.49 9.38
CA SER A 585 2.53 -34.12 10.68
C SER A 585 3.75 -35.04 10.65
N PRO A 586 4.49 -35.22 11.77
CA PRO A 586 5.70 -36.06 11.81
C PRO A 586 5.51 -37.51 11.35
N ASP A 587 4.29 -38.05 11.45
CA ASP A 587 3.92 -39.39 10.98
C ASP A 587 3.59 -39.47 9.47
N SER A 588 3.67 -38.35 8.74
CA SER A 588 3.30 -38.22 7.32
C SER A 588 1.82 -38.45 6.97
N LYS A 589 0.93 -38.52 7.96
CA LYS A 589 -0.49 -38.89 7.75
C LYS A 589 -1.45 -37.71 7.63
N THR A 590 -1.08 -36.53 8.14
CA THR A 590 -1.98 -35.37 8.19
C THR A 590 -1.31 -34.14 7.57
N LEU A 591 -2.04 -33.44 6.71
CA LEU A 591 -1.65 -32.11 6.22
C LEU A 591 -2.47 -31.06 6.96
N VAL A 592 -1.77 -30.05 7.51
CA VAL A 592 -2.39 -28.78 7.92
C VAL A 592 -2.29 -27.81 6.76
N LEU A 593 -3.42 -27.24 6.39
CA LEU A 593 -3.56 -26.24 5.34
C LEU A 593 -4.23 -24.99 5.88
N LYS A 594 -3.91 -23.85 5.27
CA LYS A 594 -4.60 -22.59 5.48
C LYS A 594 -5.72 -22.47 4.45
N GLY A 595 -6.92 -22.14 4.90
CA GLY A 595 -8.06 -21.88 4.03
C GLY A 595 -8.98 -20.81 4.61
N SER A 596 -9.61 -20.02 3.74
CA SER A 596 -10.46 -18.90 4.13
C SER A 596 -11.94 -19.28 4.10
N LEU A 597 -12.69 -18.95 5.16
CA LEU A 597 -14.15 -19.07 5.19
C LEU A 597 -14.74 -17.70 5.50
N SER A 598 -15.56 -17.17 4.58
CA SER A 598 -16.13 -15.81 4.67
C SER A 598 -15.08 -14.73 4.93
N GLY A 599 -13.92 -14.84 4.26
CA GLY A 599 -12.79 -13.90 4.41
C GLY A 599 -11.96 -14.09 5.68
N ILE A 600 -12.29 -15.04 6.56
CA ILE A 600 -11.52 -15.31 7.78
C ILE A 600 -10.55 -16.48 7.53
N PRO A 601 -9.23 -16.25 7.59
CA PRO A 601 -8.26 -17.31 7.39
C PRO A 601 -8.21 -18.24 8.61
N ASN A 602 -8.39 -19.54 8.37
CA ASN A 602 -8.30 -20.57 9.40
C ASN A 602 -7.32 -21.66 8.97
N LEU A 603 -6.82 -22.40 9.95
CA LEU A 603 -6.15 -23.67 9.71
C LEU A 603 -7.19 -24.79 9.65
N TRP A 604 -6.96 -25.71 8.73
CA TRP A 604 -7.75 -26.90 8.47
C TRP A 604 -6.80 -28.10 8.37
N ARG A 605 -7.32 -29.31 8.57
CA ARG A 605 -6.56 -30.55 8.39
C ARG A 605 -7.26 -31.48 7.40
N ILE A 606 -6.47 -32.19 6.61
CA ILE A 606 -6.91 -33.30 5.76
C ILE A 606 -6.04 -34.53 6.01
N SER A 607 -6.58 -35.72 5.76
CA SER A 607 -5.80 -36.96 5.76
C SER A 607 -5.00 -37.08 4.47
N LEU A 608 -3.78 -37.62 4.58
CA LEU A 608 -2.92 -38.00 3.46
C LEU A 608 -2.96 -39.51 3.19
N GLU A 609 -3.70 -40.27 4.00
CA GLU A 609 -3.98 -41.69 3.78
C GLU A 609 -5.02 -41.84 2.66
N GLU A 610 -4.77 -42.72 1.68
CA GLU A 610 -5.55 -42.83 0.44
C GLU A 610 -7.05 -43.09 0.69
N ALA A 611 -7.38 -44.03 1.59
CA ALA A 611 -8.76 -44.35 1.95
C ALA A 611 -9.55 -43.17 2.54
N LYS A 612 -8.88 -42.14 3.05
CA LYS A 612 -9.46 -40.97 3.72
C LYS A 612 -9.18 -39.66 3.01
N GLN A 613 -8.50 -39.67 1.86
CA GLN A 613 -8.11 -38.45 1.14
C GLN A 613 -9.34 -37.66 0.66
N ASN A 614 -10.49 -38.31 0.49
CA ASN A 614 -11.76 -37.68 0.12
C ASN A 614 -12.56 -37.15 1.31
N ASP A 615 -12.07 -37.28 2.55
CA ASP A 615 -12.72 -36.69 3.71
C ASP A 615 -12.72 -35.15 3.59
N PRO A 616 -13.82 -34.47 3.92
CA PRO A 616 -13.86 -33.03 3.91
C PRO A 616 -12.84 -32.44 4.91
N PRO A 617 -12.17 -31.31 4.57
CA PRO A 617 -11.25 -30.65 5.50
C PRO A 617 -11.90 -30.36 6.85
N LYS A 618 -11.21 -30.71 7.93
CA LYS A 618 -11.67 -30.47 9.31
C LYS A 618 -11.04 -29.20 9.86
N ARG A 619 -11.84 -28.28 10.35
CA ARG A 619 -11.36 -27.00 10.89
C ARG A 619 -10.51 -27.24 12.14
N VAL A 620 -9.33 -26.63 12.18
CA VAL A 620 -8.44 -26.64 13.35
C VAL A 620 -8.67 -25.37 14.18
N THR A 621 -8.58 -24.17 13.59
CA THR A 621 -8.72 -22.90 14.32
C THR A 621 -10.05 -22.19 14.08
N ASP A 622 -10.43 -21.26 14.97
CA ASP A 622 -11.64 -20.44 14.87
C ASP A 622 -11.42 -18.96 15.21
N THR A 623 -10.16 -18.50 15.24
CA THR A 623 -9.78 -17.13 15.58
C THR A 623 -9.62 -16.24 14.34
N LYS A 624 -9.86 -14.93 14.50
CA LYS A 624 -9.87 -13.96 13.39
C LYS A 624 -8.50 -13.55 12.85
N GLY A 625 -7.40 -13.80 13.58
CA GLY A 625 -6.08 -13.33 13.18
C GLY A 625 -5.53 -14.06 11.95
N LYS A 626 -4.63 -13.41 11.20
CA LYS A 626 -3.88 -14.05 10.11
C LYS A 626 -3.07 -15.23 10.67
N LYS A 627 -3.14 -16.38 10.00
CA LYS A 627 -2.38 -17.59 10.35
C LYS A 627 -1.12 -17.68 9.48
N SER A 628 0.04 -17.85 10.11
CA SER A 628 1.34 -18.03 9.46
C SER A 628 2.27 -18.89 10.33
N TRP A 629 3.38 -19.37 9.74
CA TRP A 629 4.44 -20.11 10.44
C TRP A 629 3.95 -21.29 11.29
N VAL A 630 3.34 -22.27 10.64
CA VAL A 630 2.76 -23.43 11.32
C VAL A 630 3.82 -24.51 11.53
N HIS A 631 4.00 -24.97 12.76
CA HIS A 631 4.95 -26.00 13.15
C HIS A 631 4.30 -27.06 14.04
N PHE A 632 4.60 -28.33 13.82
CA PHE A 632 4.26 -29.40 14.76
C PHE A 632 5.33 -29.54 15.84
N SER A 633 4.94 -29.96 17.04
CA SER A 633 5.90 -30.55 17.99
C SER A 633 6.50 -31.84 17.43
N GLU A 634 7.66 -32.25 17.93
CA GLU A 634 8.36 -33.47 17.51
C GLU A 634 7.47 -34.73 17.59
N ASP A 635 6.63 -34.82 18.61
CA ASP A 635 5.69 -35.92 18.83
C ASP A 635 4.36 -35.79 18.06
N GLY A 636 4.16 -34.69 17.32
CA GLY A 636 2.94 -34.40 16.58
C GLY A 636 1.71 -34.05 17.44
N LYS A 637 1.85 -33.99 18.77
CA LYS A 637 0.73 -33.76 19.70
C LYS A 637 0.35 -32.30 19.84
N LYS A 638 1.22 -31.35 19.47
CA LYS A 638 0.97 -29.91 19.53
C LYS A 638 1.20 -29.24 18.17
N LEU A 639 0.47 -28.15 17.96
CA LEU A 639 0.59 -27.28 16.80
C LEU A 639 0.86 -25.85 17.25
N TYR A 640 1.97 -25.27 16.78
CA TYR A 640 2.40 -23.89 17.02
C TYR A 640 2.22 -23.05 15.75
N PHE A 641 1.81 -21.79 15.88
CA PHE A 641 1.60 -20.88 14.76
C PHE A 641 1.53 -19.43 15.22
N LEU A 642 1.70 -18.48 14.29
CA LEU A 642 1.34 -17.08 14.52
C LEU A 642 -0.16 -16.88 14.25
N ASP A 643 -0.81 -16.16 15.16
CA ASP A 643 -2.21 -15.74 15.04
C ASP A 643 -2.33 -14.22 15.22
N GLY A 644 -2.41 -13.48 14.11
CA GLY A 644 -2.40 -12.02 14.13
C GLY A 644 -1.13 -11.44 14.77
N GLY A 645 0.02 -12.08 14.54
CA GLY A 645 1.32 -11.68 15.07
C GLY A 645 1.57 -12.08 16.53
N ALA A 646 0.74 -12.95 17.12
CA ALA A 646 0.98 -13.53 18.44
C ALA A 646 1.36 -15.01 18.32
N ILE A 647 2.42 -15.43 19.03
CA ILE A 647 2.82 -16.83 19.11
C ILE A 647 1.74 -17.62 19.86
N THR A 648 1.25 -18.66 19.21
CA THR A 648 0.05 -19.37 19.63
C THR A 648 0.28 -20.86 19.46
N TYR A 649 -0.26 -21.67 20.38
CA TYR A 649 -0.16 -23.12 20.32
C TYR A 649 -1.42 -23.82 20.84
N ARG A 650 -1.55 -25.11 20.54
CA ARG A 650 -2.65 -25.96 20.99
C ARG A 650 -2.28 -27.42 20.96
N GLU A 651 -3.01 -28.24 21.71
CA GLU A 651 -3.06 -29.68 21.47
C GLU A 651 -3.68 -29.96 20.08
N PHE A 652 -3.14 -30.97 19.42
CA PHE A 652 -3.53 -31.44 18.11
C PHE A 652 -3.99 -32.90 18.19
N PRO A 653 -5.09 -33.27 17.51
CA PRO A 653 -5.88 -32.39 16.65
C PRO A 653 -6.90 -31.52 17.39
N ASP A 654 -7.32 -31.95 18.56
CA ASP A 654 -8.42 -31.35 19.30
C ASP A 654 -7.88 -30.67 20.56
N GLY A 655 -8.19 -29.38 20.73
CA GLY A 655 -7.62 -28.59 21.80
C GLY A 655 -8.02 -27.13 21.72
N LYS A 656 -7.89 -26.41 22.85
CA LYS A 656 -8.07 -24.96 22.87
C LYS A 656 -6.77 -24.25 22.55
N THR A 657 -6.89 -23.18 21.77
CA THR A 657 -5.81 -22.26 21.44
C THR A 657 -5.32 -21.52 22.68
N LYS A 658 -3.99 -21.54 22.92
CA LYS A 658 -3.29 -20.81 23.99
C LYS A 658 -2.28 -19.86 23.36
N LYS A 659 -2.08 -18.69 23.99
CA LYS A 659 -1.05 -17.73 23.58
C LYS A 659 0.20 -17.93 24.42
N LEU A 660 1.36 -18.01 23.77
CA LEU A 660 2.64 -17.91 24.45
C LEU A 660 2.92 -16.42 24.70
N ARG A 661 2.98 -16.01 25.97
CA ARG A 661 3.18 -14.62 26.35
C ARG A 661 4.66 -14.33 26.44
N VAL A 662 5.19 -13.65 25.43
CA VAL A 662 6.57 -13.20 25.38
C VAL A 662 6.64 -11.68 25.37
N CYS A 663 7.71 -11.17 25.94
CA CYS A 663 8.09 -9.77 25.95
C CYS A 663 9.48 -9.66 25.31
N ALA A 664 9.66 -8.78 24.33
CA ALA A 664 10.94 -8.51 23.69
C ALA A 664 11.34 -7.06 23.96
N GLU A 665 12.49 -6.86 24.61
CA GLU A 665 12.96 -5.55 25.04
C GLU A 665 14.22 -5.17 24.27
N MET A 666 14.24 -3.96 23.72
CA MET A 666 15.41 -3.42 23.02
C MET A 666 15.42 -1.90 23.05
N ASP A 667 16.62 -1.33 22.90
CA ASP A 667 16.79 0.10 22.71
C ASP A 667 16.81 0.40 21.21
N VAL A 668 15.90 1.27 20.75
CA VAL A 668 15.81 1.69 19.35
C VAL A 668 16.42 3.07 19.20
N ASN A 669 17.52 3.16 18.42
CA ASN A 669 18.20 4.42 18.16
C ASN A 669 17.85 4.98 16.78
N PHE A 670 17.04 6.04 16.74
CA PHE A 670 16.57 6.65 15.49
C PHE A 670 17.72 7.14 14.60
N HIS A 671 18.82 7.66 15.18
CA HIS A 671 19.93 8.18 14.39
C HIS A 671 20.76 7.09 13.69
N VAL A 672 20.67 5.86 14.18
CA VAL A 672 21.28 4.68 13.54
C VAL A 672 20.28 4.04 12.58
N GLU A 673 19.05 3.81 13.04
CA GLU A 673 17.97 3.17 12.29
C GLU A 673 17.65 3.89 10.97
N LYS A 674 17.56 5.22 10.95
CA LYS A 674 17.23 5.98 9.73
C LYS A 674 18.18 5.72 8.56
N ARG A 675 19.46 5.44 8.85
CA ARG A 675 20.46 5.11 7.82
C ARG A 675 20.27 3.70 7.28
N HIS A 676 19.84 2.77 8.14
CA HIS A 676 19.48 1.42 7.72
C HIS A 676 18.18 1.39 6.92
N VAL A 677 17.14 2.10 7.34
CA VAL A 677 15.90 2.27 6.57
C VAL A 677 16.19 2.85 5.17
N TYR A 678 17.12 3.81 5.09
CA TYR A 678 17.60 4.35 3.82
C TYR A 678 18.35 3.31 2.98
N GLN A 679 19.24 2.52 3.59
CA GLN A 679 19.91 1.40 2.92
C GLN A 679 18.90 0.41 2.36
N GLU A 680 17.89 -0.01 3.13
CA GLU A 680 16.84 -0.93 2.68
C GLU A 680 16.10 -0.37 1.45
N ALA A 681 15.63 0.88 1.54
CA ALA A 681 14.91 1.53 0.44
C ALA A 681 15.78 1.66 -0.83
N TRP A 682 17.05 2.04 -0.68
CA TRP A 682 17.97 2.19 -1.80
C TRP A 682 18.31 0.84 -2.44
N THR A 683 18.58 -0.19 -1.64
CA THR A 683 18.91 -1.55 -2.08
C THR A 683 17.73 -2.21 -2.80
N LEU A 684 16.49 -2.01 -2.31
CA LEU A 684 15.29 -2.52 -2.99
C LEU A 684 15.15 -2.00 -4.43
N ILE A 685 15.45 -0.72 -4.66
CA ILE A 685 15.45 -0.13 -6.01
C ILE A 685 16.63 -0.64 -6.83
N ARG A 686 17.83 -0.73 -6.24
CA ARG A 686 19.01 -1.25 -6.94
C ARG A 686 18.74 -2.65 -7.53
N ASP A 687 18.13 -3.53 -6.73
CA ASP A 687 18.04 -4.95 -7.05
C ASP A 687 16.78 -5.33 -7.84
N HIS A 688 15.71 -4.55 -7.74
CA HIS A 688 14.38 -4.99 -8.18
C HIS A 688 13.59 -3.95 -8.98
N PHE A 689 14.13 -2.76 -9.21
CA PHE A 689 13.49 -1.81 -10.11
C PHE A 689 13.41 -2.41 -11.53
N TYR A 690 12.27 -2.23 -12.19
CA TYR A 690 11.97 -2.96 -13.43
C TYR A 690 12.93 -2.67 -14.59
N ASP A 691 13.51 -1.46 -14.62
CA ASP A 691 14.57 -1.08 -15.55
C ASP A 691 15.92 -1.13 -14.81
N SER A 692 16.79 -2.04 -15.23
CA SER A 692 18.12 -2.23 -14.61
C SER A 692 19.03 -1.02 -14.75
N GLU A 693 18.76 -0.11 -15.69
CA GLU A 693 19.51 1.13 -15.88
C GLU A 693 18.89 2.33 -15.13
N HIS A 694 17.88 2.12 -14.29
CA HIS A 694 17.26 3.14 -13.44
C HIS A 694 16.79 4.38 -14.23
N HIS A 695 16.23 4.19 -15.43
CA HIS A 695 15.87 5.24 -16.38
C HIS A 695 17.06 6.15 -16.76
N GLY A 696 18.28 5.60 -16.78
CA GLY A 696 19.52 6.33 -17.02
C GLY A 696 20.03 7.13 -15.82
N THR A 697 19.45 6.95 -14.63
CA THR A 697 19.90 7.60 -13.39
C THR A 697 21.06 6.83 -12.78
N ASP A 698 22.18 7.49 -12.48
CA ASP A 698 23.25 6.87 -11.69
C ASP A 698 22.80 6.66 -10.24
N TRP A 699 22.31 5.46 -9.94
CA TRP A 699 21.75 5.14 -8.64
C TRP A 699 22.77 5.21 -7.49
N ASN A 700 24.06 4.95 -7.78
CA ASN A 700 25.13 5.12 -6.79
C ASN A 700 25.39 6.60 -6.50
N GLN A 701 25.33 7.47 -7.50
CA GLN A 701 25.41 8.92 -7.25
C GLN A 701 24.20 9.42 -6.43
N ILE A 702 23.00 8.86 -6.65
CA ILE A 702 21.83 9.18 -5.82
C ILE A 702 22.05 8.76 -4.36
N LYS A 703 22.67 7.59 -4.12
CA LYS A 703 23.08 7.17 -2.77
C LYS A 703 23.90 8.25 -2.05
N GLU A 704 24.97 8.68 -2.71
CA GLU A 704 25.95 9.63 -2.16
C GLU A 704 25.33 11.01 -1.93
N ARG A 705 24.44 11.45 -2.82
CA ARG A 705 23.76 12.75 -2.72
C ARG A 705 22.81 12.83 -1.54
N TYR A 706 22.07 11.76 -1.25
CA TYR A 706 21.01 11.76 -0.24
C TYR A 706 21.49 11.30 1.15
N LEU A 707 22.60 10.57 1.24
CA LEU A 707 23.12 10.07 2.52
C LEU A 707 23.41 11.19 3.57
N PRO A 708 24.01 12.35 3.21
CA PRO A 708 24.18 13.47 4.14
C PRO A 708 22.86 14.04 4.68
N LEU A 709 21.82 14.08 3.85
CA LEU A 709 20.47 14.53 4.25
C LEU A 709 19.88 13.56 5.28
N VAL A 710 19.93 12.25 4.98
CA VAL A 710 19.50 11.20 5.93
C VAL A 710 20.28 11.30 7.24
N ALA A 711 21.59 11.53 7.19
CA ALA A 711 22.41 11.73 8.37
C ALA A 711 22.00 12.96 9.21
N GLY A 712 21.47 14.02 8.59
CA GLY A 712 20.99 15.23 9.29
C GLY A 712 19.54 15.19 9.79
N ILE A 713 18.71 14.25 9.32
CA ILE A 713 17.29 14.13 9.71
C ILE A 713 17.10 13.86 11.22
N GLN A 714 16.12 14.53 11.83
CA GLN A 714 15.83 14.40 13.27
C GLN A 714 14.50 13.71 13.58
N VAL A 715 13.58 13.59 12.61
CA VAL A 715 12.25 12.99 12.78
C VAL A 715 11.88 12.07 11.61
N GLN A 716 11.02 11.07 11.88
CA GLN A 716 10.63 10.06 10.88
C GLN A 716 9.90 10.63 9.66
N ALA A 717 9.11 11.70 9.85
CA ALA A 717 8.39 12.35 8.75
C ALA A 717 9.34 12.95 7.69
N ASP A 718 10.45 13.56 8.12
CA ASP A 718 11.50 14.05 7.22
C ASP A 718 12.18 12.89 6.48
N LEU A 719 12.41 11.75 7.15
CA LEU A 719 12.96 10.57 6.50
C LEU A 719 12.07 10.11 5.34
N GLN A 720 10.75 10.02 5.56
CA GLN A 720 9.80 9.64 4.52
C GLN A 720 9.78 10.66 3.36
N MET A 721 9.90 11.95 3.66
CA MET A 721 10.04 13.00 2.65
C MET A 721 11.30 12.80 1.80
N ILE A 722 12.44 12.58 2.44
CA ILE A 722 13.72 12.35 1.76
C ILE A 722 13.70 11.06 0.94
N LEU A 723 13.08 9.98 1.42
CA LEU A 723 12.89 8.74 0.65
C LEU A 723 12.04 8.98 -0.60
N ASN A 724 10.95 9.75 -0.48
CA ASN A 724 10.11 10.13 -1.62
C ASN A 724 10.89 10.96 -2.65
N LEU A 725 11.68 11.96 -2.20
CA LEU A 725 12.51 12.76 -3.08
C LEU A 725 13.60 11.92 -3.77
N MET A 726 14.19 10.94 -3.08
CA MET A 726 15.20 10.02 -3.64
C MET A 726 14.61 9.19 -4.79
N VAL A 727 13.50 8.49 -4.56
CA VAL A 727 12.87 7.67 -5.62
C VAL A 727 12.26 8.53 -6.72
N GLY A 728 11.91 9.78 -6.42
CA GLY A 728 11.42 10.75 -7.39
C GLY A 728 12.41 11.07 -8.51
N GLU A 729 13.71 10.88 -8.27
CA GLU A 729 14.78 11.05 -9.27
C GLU A 729 14.66 10.06 -10.45
N LEU A 730 14.01 8.91 -10.26
CA LEU A 730 13.79 7.92 -11.32
C LEU A 730 12.67 8.31 -12.29
N ASN A 731 11.85 9.31 -11.95
CA ASN A 731 10.63 9.68 -12.69
C ASN A 731 9.70 8.49 -13.07
N SER A 732 9.59 7.47 -12.22
CA SER A 732 8.71 6.31 -12.49
C SER A 732 7.38 6.40 -11.75
N SER A 733 6.34 5.83 -12.34
CA SER A 733 5.08 5.53 -11.67
C SER A 733 5.28 4.52 -10.54
N HIS A 734 4.28 4.43 -9.65
CA HIS A 734 4.22 3.46 -8.55
C HIS A 734 5.40 3.51 -7.56
N LEU A 735 6.02 4.67 -7.37
CA LEU A 735 7.05 4.90 -6.36
C LEU A 735 6.54 5.83 -5.25
N GLY A 736 6.91 5.51 -4.01
CA GLY A 736 6.63 6.34 -2.85
C GLY A 736 6.85 5.62 -1.52
N ALA A 737 7.06 6.41 -0.47
CA ALA A 737 7.24 5.99 0.91
C ALA A 737 6.16 6.63 1.78
N VAL A 738 5.41 5.83 2.52
CA VAL A 738 4.31 6.29 3.39
C VAL A 738 4.50 5.72 4.78
N GLY A 739 4.52 6.59 5.79
CA GLY A 739 4.63 6.21 7.19
C GLY A 739 3.38 5.55 7.77
N SER A 740 3.55 4.91 8.92
CA SER A 740 2.44 4.45 9.75
C SER A 740 2.00 5.56 10.72
N GLY A 741 0.76 6.05 10.57
CA GLY A 741 0.20 7.11 11.42
C GLY A 741 -0.94 6.59 12.29
N ASN A 742 -1.06 7.11 13.52
CA ASN A 742 -2.24 6.88 14.35
C ASN A 742 -3.40 7.76 13.85
N SER A 743 -4.38 7.18 13.17
CA SER A 743 -5.57 7.92 12.73
C SER A 743 -6.56 8.09 13.88
N VAL A 744 -6.99 9.33 14.16
CA VAL A 744 -8.28 9.57 14.83
C VAL A 744 -9.39 9.12 13.87
N ARG A 745 -10.57 8.77 14.39
CA ARG A 745 -11.72 8.39 13.57
C ARG A 745 -12.95 9.18 14.00
N ASP A 746 -13.53 9.90 13.07
CA ASP A 746 -14.70 10.76 13.26
C ASP A 746 -15.94 10.11 12.65
N GLY A 747 -17.10 10.45 13.19
CA GLY A 747 -18.40 10.01 12.68
C GLY A 747 -18.86 10.88 11.51
N TYR A 748 -19.47 10.25 10.50
CA TYR A 748 -20.01 10.93 9.32
C TYR A 748 -21.51 10.70 9.18
N LEU A 749 -22.25 11.78 8.93
CA LEU A 749 -23.72 11.78 8.82
C LEU A 749 -24.24 11.60 7.39
N GLY A 750 -23.41 11.92 6.39
CA GLY A 750 -23.81 11.99 4.99
C GLY A 750 -24.63 13.24 4.65
N LEU A 751 -24.50 14.30 5.45
CA LEU A 751 -25.10 15.61 5.23
C LEU A 751 -24.07 16.59 4.65
N ARG A 752 -24.52 17.44 3.73
CA ARG A 752 -23.84 18.63 3.22
C ARG A 752 -24.69 19.84 3.58
N PHE A 753 -24.05 20.95 3.92
CA PHE A 753 -24.74 22.17 4.33
C PHE A 753 -24.54 23.27 3.30
N ASP A 754 -25.53 24.15 3.17
CA ASP A 754 -25.41 25.34 2.34
C ASP A 754 -24.25 26.21 2.87
N PRO A 755 -23.21 26.50 2.05
CA PRO A 755 -22.04 27.25 2.52
C PRO A 755 -22.35 28.69 2.95
N GLY A 756 -23.34 29.34 2.33
CA GLY A 756 -23.73 30.72 2.64
C GLY A 756 -24.48 30.81 3.97
N GLU A 757 -25.40 29.88 4.23
CA GLU A 757 -26.07 29.75 5.52
C GLU A 757 -25.08 29.35 6.63
N LEU A 758 -24.16 28.44 6.33
CA LEU A 758 -23.12 28.02 7.29
C LEU A 758 -22.20 29.19 7.66
N ALA A 759 -21.90 30.10 6.73
CA ALA A 759 -21.17 31.33 7.00
C ALA A 759 -21.87 32.24 8.03
N ASN A 760 -23.21 32.15 8.13
CA ASN A 760 -24.03 32.84 9.12
C ASN A 760 -24.27 31.99 10.39
N GLY A 761 -23.57 30.87 10.55
CA GLY A 761 -23.70 29.94 11.66
C GLY A 761 -24.96 29.07 11.61
N GLN A 762 -25.58 28.92 10.43
CA GLN A 762 -26.79 28.12 10.24
C GLN A 762 -26.47 26.83 9.47
N TYR A 763 -26.74 25.67 10.08
CA TYR A 763 -26.46 24.36 9.48
C TYR A 763 -27.67 23.87 8.67
N VAL A 764 -27.98 24.57 7.57
CA VAL A 764 -29.08 24.22 6.66
C VAL A 764 -28.61 23.13 5.70
N VAL A 765 -29.30 21.99 5.68
CA VAL A 765 -28.95 20.84 4.84
C VAL A 765 -29.24 21.15 3.38
N ASP A 766 -28.20 21.13 2.55
CA ASP A 766 -28.29 21.34 1.10
C ASP A 766 -28.35 20.01 0.34
N ARG A 767 -27.49 19.05 0.69
CA ARG A 767 -27.45 17.73 0.05
C ARG A 767 -27.32 16.61 1.06
N ILE A 768 -27.91 15.46 0.74
CA ILE A 768 -27.86 14.25 1.54
C ILE A 768 -27.40 13.11 0.64
N LEU A 769 -26.40 12.37 1.07
CA LEU A 769 -25.94 11.18 0.33
C LEU A 769 -27.01 10.09 0.38
N ARG A 770 -27.27 9.44 -0.76
CA ARG A 770 -28.16 8.28 -0.83
C ARG A 770 -27.70 7.16 0.11
N ASP A 771 -28.65 6.47 0.74
CA ASP A 771 -28.42 5.39 1.73
C ASP A 771 -27.61 5.83 2.98
N SER A 772 -27.52 7.13 3.26
CA SER A 772 -26.79 7.64 4.43
C SER A 772 -27.54 7.42 5.74
N PRO A 773 -26.86 7.49 6.91
CA PRO A 773 -27.52 7.35 8.21
C PRO A 773 -28.69 8.30 8.44
N CYS A 774 -28.60 9.54 7.94
CA CYS A 774 -29.65 10.53 8.10
C CYS A 774 -30.82 10.34 7.12
N GLN A 775 -30.60 9.66 5.99
CA GLN A 775 -31.67 9.34 5.03
C GLN A 775 -32.39 8.02 5.35
N SER A 776 -31.69 7.07 5.99
CA SER A 776 -32.15 5.68 6.13
C SER A 776 -32.92 5.39 7.43
N ILE A 777 -33.30 6.42 8.18
CA ILE A 777 -34.10 6.32 9.41
C ILE A 777 -35.60 6.39 9.09
N GLU A 778 -36.45 6.03 10.07
CA GLU A 778 -37.91 6.06 9.90
C GLU A 778 -38.46 7.45 9.58
N ASP A 779 -37.84 8.49 10.16
CA ASP A 779 -38.17 9.89 9.91
C ASP A 779 -36.94 10.66 9.39
N PRO A 780 -36.64 10.56 8.07
CA PRO A 780 -35.40 11.07 7.48
C PRO A 780 -35.20 12.57 7.66
N VAL A 781 -33.94 12.98 7.79
CA VAL A 781 -33.54 14.37 7.53
C VAL A 781 -33.70 14.64 6.04
N VAL A 782 -34.24 15.80 5.68
CA VAL A 782 -34.48 16.18 4.28
C VAL A 782 -33.76 17.48 3.93
N GLN A 783 -33.60 17.76 2.63
CA GLN A 783 -33.05 19.04 2.17
C GLN A 783 -33.88 20.21 2.71
N GLY A 784 -33.19 21.26 3.17
CA GLY A 784 -33.78 22.44 3.81
C GLY A 784 -34.00 22.31 5.32
N ASP A 785 -33.86 21.12 5.92
CA ASP A 785 -33.83 20.97 7.37
C ASP A 785 -32.62 21.70 7.97
N ARG A 786 -32.76 22.25 9.18
CA ARG A 786 -31.66 22.87 9.92
C ARG A 786 -31.21 22.02 11.08
N LEU A 787 -29.94 21.64 11.12
CA LEU A 787 -29.33 20.97 12.26
C LEU A 787 -29.05 22.00 13.38
N LEU A 788 -29.58 21.73 14.58
CA LEU A 788 -29.43 22.62 15.74
C LEU A 788 -28.37 22.14 16.72
N ASP A 789 -28.33 20.84 17.00
CA ASP A 789 -27.49 20.29 18.05
C ASP A 789 -27.09 18.84 17.77
N VAL A 790 -25.98 18.41 18.38
CA VAL A 790 -25.53 17.02 18.40
C VAL A 790 -25.39 16.59 19.86
N ASP A 791 -26.16 15.58 20.26
CA ASP A 791 -26.28 15.10 21.64
C ASP A 791 -26.63 16.21 22.65
N GLY A 792 -27.44 17.20 22.25
CA GLY A 792 -27.82 18.34 23.09
C GLY A 792 -26.76 19.43 23.20
N ILE A 793 -25.68 19.36 22.43
CA ILE A 793 -24.69 20.43 22.31
C ILE A 793 -25.06 21.29 21.09
N ASP A 794 -25.48 22.53 21.34
CA ASP A 794 -25.92 23.47 20.31
C ASP A 794 -24.80 23.78 19.30
N LEU A 795 -25.20 23.90 18.03
CA LEU A 795 -24.37 24.31 16.92
C LEU A 795 -24.65 25.77 16.58
N ASP A 796 -23.59 26.59 16.62
CA ASP A 796 -23.61 27.98 16.18
C ASP A 796 -22.43 28.30 15.25
N SER A 797 -22.16 29.58 15.02
CA SER A 797 -21.05 30.05 14.18
C SER A 797 -19.65 29.74 14.74
N ARG A 798 -19.54 29.34 16.01
CA ARG A 798 -18.29 28.98 16.69
C ARG A 798 -18.18 27.49 16.99
N SER A 799 -19.29 26.76 17.01
CA SER A 799 -19.31 25.30 17.12
C SER A 799 -18.65 24.64 15.90
N ASN A 800 -17.91 23.55 16.14
CA ASN A 800 -17.34 22.73 15.08
C ASN A 800 -18.05 21.36 15.05
N LEU A 801 -18.76 21.06 13.97
CA LEU A 801 -19.53 19.83 13.83
C LEU A 801 -18.64 18.58 13.95
N TRP A 802 -17.44 18.61 13.39
CA TRP A 802 -16.53 17.46 13.38
C TRP A 802 -16.00 17.15 14.78
N GLU A 803 -15.76 18.19 15.59
CA GLU A 803 -15.46 18.02 17.01
C GLU A 803 -16.58 17.27 17.75
N SER A 804 -17.84 17.62 17.47
CA SER A 804 -19.01 16.94 18.04
C SER A 804 -19.19 15.49 17.56
N LEU A 805 -18.57 15.11 16.43
CA LEU A 805 -18.64 13.76 15.85
C LEU A 805 -17.39 12.91 16.11
N LYS A 806 -16.38 13.47 16.76
CA LYS A 806 -15.11 12.80 17.06
C LYS A 806 -15.31 11.53 17.89
N HIS A 807 -14.68 10.42 17.47
CA HIS A 807 -14.80 9.10 18.11
C HIS A 807 -16.23 8.51 18.18
N LYS A 808 -17.15 8.97 17.32
CA LYS A 808 -18.52 8.46 17.23
C LYS A 808 -18.87 7.51 16.06
N PRO A 809 -17.93 6.99 15.21
CA PRO A 809 -18.28 5.93 14.26
C PRO A 809 -18.98 4.75 14.92
N GLY A 810 -20.16 4.39 14.38
CA GLY A 810 -20.94 3.26 14.84
C GLY A 810 -21.65 3.44 16.19
N LYS A 811 -21.50 4.59 16.85
CA LYS A 811 -22.22 4.91 18.10
C LYS A 811 -23.58 5.53 17.78
N LYS A 812 -24.55 5.34 18.67
CA LYS A 812 -25.84 6.02 18.59
C LYS A 812 -25.68 7.46 19.07
N ILE A 813 -26.17 8.43 18.30
CA ILE A 813 -26.20 9.85 18.66
C ILE A 813 -27.61 10.41 18.46
N ARG A 814 -27.91 11.54 19.09
CA ARG A 814 -29.13 12.33 18.87
C ARG A 814 -28.80 13.61 18.12
N LEU A 815 -29.63 13.95 17.14
CA LEU A 815 -29.55 15.21 16.42
C LEU A 815 -30.84 16.00 16.68
N GLY A 816 -30.72 17.25 17.11
CA GLY A 816 -31.84 18.19 17.10
C GLY A 816 -31.95 18.81 15.71
N VAL A 817 -33.11 18.65 15.08
CA VAL A 817 -33.37 19.14 13.71
C VAL A 817 -34.63 20.00 13.72
N VAL A 818 -34.62 21.10 12.98
CA VAL A 818 -35.81 21.90 12.70
C VAL A 818 -36.18 21.74 11.24
N THR A 819 -37.43 21.36 10.99
CA THR A 819 -37.95 21.29 9.62
C THR A 819 -38.02 22.69 9.01
N GLY A 820 -38.02 22.80 7.68
CA GLY A 820 -38.20 24.09 6.99
C GLY A 820 -39.46 24.89 7.42
N GLY A 821 -40.43 24.23 8.09
CA GLY A 821 -41.62 24.84 8.69
C GLY A 821 -41.51 25.30 10.15
N GLY A 822 -40.36 25.11 10.82
CA GLY A 822 -40.08 25.64 12.17
C GLY A 822 -40.34 24.68 13.35
N GLU A 823 -40.75 23.44 13.11
CA GLU A 823 -40.95 22.44 14.16
C GLU A 823 -39.64 21.74 14.51
N ARG A 824 -39.26 21.75 15.81
CA ARG A 824 -38.09 21.02 16.31
C ARG A 824 -38.46 19.56 16.56
N ARG A 825 -37.63 18.65 16.04
CA ARG A 825 -37.65 17.21 16.31
C ARG A 825 -36.28 16.70 16.71
N GLU A 826 -36.25 15.53 17.35
CA GLU A 826 -35.01 14.80 17.61
C GLU A 826 -34.97 13.56 16.70
N VAL A 827 -33.82 13.32 16.06
CA VAL A 827 -33.59 12.10 15.28
C VAL A 827 -32.38 11.35 15.82
N GLU A 828 -32.49 10.02 15.87
CA GLU A 828 -31.41 9.15 16.32
C GLU A 828 -30.72 8.51 15.13
N VAL A 829 -29.40 8.69 15.04
CA VAL A 829 -28.62 8.16 13.91
C VAL A 829 -27.36 7.45 14.40
N ARG A 830 -26.78 6.65 13.51
CA ARG A 830 -25.51 5.95 13.74
C ARG A 830 -24.49 6.41 12.68
N PRO A 831 -23.55 7.32 13.03
CA PRO A 831 -22.58 7.83 12.07
C PRO A 831 -21.69 6.73 11.48
N LEU A 832 -21.30 6.91 10.22
CA LEU A 832 -20.35 6.04 9.52
C LEU A 832 -18.91 6.44 9.86
N GLY A 833 -17.94 5.56 9.57
CA GLY A 833 -16.52 5.93 9.55
C GLY A 833 -16.06 6.32 8.14
N GLY A 834 -14.91 6.99 8.04
CA GLY A 834 -14.36 7.55 6.78
C GLY A 834 -14.39 6.62 5.56
N GLY A 835 -13.96 5.37 5.71
CA GLY A 835 -13.98 4.42 4.58
C GLY A 835 -15.40 4.05 4.09
N ALA A 836 -16.36 3.96 5.01
CA ALA A 836 -17.74 3.64 4.65
C ALA A 836 -18.45 4.82 3.97
N ILE A 837 -18.23 6.05 4.47
CA ILE A 837 -18.81 7.25 3.85
C ILE A 837 -18.21 7.52 2.46
N ALA A 838 -16.91 7.28 2.27
CA ALA A 838 -16.27 7.42 0.96
C ALA A 838 -16.84 6.43 -0.08
N ASN A 839 -17.08 5.18 0.33
CA ASN A 839 -17.76 4.19 -0.54
C ASN A 839 -19.21 4.59 -0.84
N LEU A 840 -19.91 5.19 0.12
CA LEU A 840 -21.26 5.69 -0.07
C LEU A 840 -21.29 6.87 -1.06
N ALA A 841 -20.43 7.86 -0.86
CA ALA A 841 -20.30 9.00 -1.77
C ALA A 841 -19.95 8.55 -3.20
N TYR A 842 -19.14 7.49 -3.34
CA TYR A 842 -18.81 6.93 -4.65
C TYR A 842 -20.05 6.30 -5.30
N ARG A 843 -20.83 5.51 -4.55
CA ARG A 843 -22.08 4.92 -5.07
C ARG A 843 -23.09 6.01 -5.44
N ASP A 844 -23.22 7.05 -4.63
CA ASP A 844 -24.09 8.19 -4.91
C ASP A 844 -23.68 8.89 -6.22
N TRP A 845 -22.38 9.14 -6.41
CA TRP A 845 -21.85 9.67 -7.66
C TRP A 845 -22.15 8.76 -8.86
N VAL A 846 -21.97 7.44 -8.74
CA VAL A 846 -22.34 6.49 -9.82
C VAL A 846 -23.82 6.58 -10.16
N TYR A 847 -24.72 6.68 -9.17
CA TYR A 847 -26.14 6.88 -9.43
C TYR A 847 -26.43 8.19 -10.19
N GLU A 848 -25.75 9.27 -9.83
CA GLU A 848 -25.87 10.55 -10.56
C GLU A 848 -25.42 10.42 -12.01
N GLN A 849 -24.32 9.69 -12.27
CA GLN A 849 -23.86 9.43 -13.64
C GLN A 849 -24.82 8.54 -14.43
N THR A 850 -25.40 7.50 -13.80
CA THR A 850 -26.42 6.66 -14.42
C THR A 850 -27.66 7.49 -14.79
N GLU A 851 -28.18 8.30 -13.88
CA GLU A 851 -29.31 9.20 -14.12
C GLU A 851 -29.00 10.24 -15.21
N TYR A 852 -27.75 10.72 -15.26
CA TYR A 852 -27.27 11.64 -16.29
C TYR A 852 -27.34 10.98 -17.68
N VAL A 853 -26.71 9.81 -17.86
CA VAL A 853 -26.72 9.05 -19.12
C VAL A 853 -28.14 8.67 -19.54
N GLU A 854 -28.98 8.25 -18.60
CA GLU A 854 -30.40 7.96 -18.85
C GLU A 854 -31.10 9.18 -19.46
N ARG A 855 -30.90 10.35 -18.87
CA ARG A 855 -31.51 11.61 -19.32
C ARG A 855 -31.00 12.02 -20.71
N ILE A 856 -29.69 12.09 -20.90
CA ILE A 856 -29.11 12.62 -22.15
C ILE A 856 -29.23 11.65 -23.33
N SER A 857 -29.35 10.34 -23.06
CA SER A 857 -29.59 9.32 -24.09
C SER A 857 -31.06 9.04 -24.37
N ASN A 858 -31.99 9.69 -23.66
CA ASN A 858 -33.43 9.37 -23.64
C ASN A 858 -33.71 7.89 -23.31
N GLY A 859 -32.96 7.36 -22.33
CA GLY A 859 -33.07 5.99 -21.82
C GLY A 859 -32.58 4.89 -22.77
N ARG A 860 -31.86 5.26 -23.84
CA ARG A 860 -31.34 4.31 -24.84
C ARG A 860 -30.08 3.59 -24.39
N LEU A 861 -29.25 4.22 -23.56
CA LEU A 861 -27.95 3.70 -23.14
C LEU A 861 -27.95 3.32 -21.66
N GLY A 862 -27.19 2.28 -21.32
CA GLY A 862 -26.82 1.98 -19.94
C GLY A 862 -25.46 2.59 -19.58
N TYR A 863 -25.19 2.74 -18.30
CA TYR A 863 -23.92 3.25 -17.79
C TYR A 863 -23.32 2.27 -16.78
N VAL A 864 -22.03 1.98 -16.93
CA VAL A 864 -21.27 1.21 -15.94
C VAL A 864 -19.95 1.92 -15.67
N HIS A 865 -19.62 2.07 -14.39
CA HIS A 865 -18.34 2.62 -13.97
C HIS A 865 -17.49 1.55 -13.30
N ILE A 866 -16.23 1.45 -13.72
CA ILE A 866 -15.26 0.54 -13.11
C ILE A 866 -14.39 1.35 -12.16
N LYS A 867 -14.68 1.26 -10.86
CA LYS A 867 -13.99 2.04 -9.80
C LYS A 867 -12.48 1.82 -9.76
N ALA A 868 -12.11 0.55 -9.73
CA ALA A 868 -10.76 0.04 -9.61
C ALA A 868 -10.72 -1.33 -10.29
N MET A 869 -9.55 -1.95 -10.38
CA MET A 869 -9.38 -3.24 -11.05
C MET A 869 -9.15 -4.38 -10.04
N GLY A 870 -9.96 -4.47 -8.98
CA GLY A 870 -9.98 -5.59 -8.03
C GLY A 870 -11.05 -6.65 -8.33
N LEU A 871 -10.96 -7.83 -7.72
CA LEU A 871 -11.96 -8.89 -7.92
C LEU A 871 -13.37 -8.50 -7.43
N GLU A 872 -13.46 -7.67 -6.39
CA GLU A 872 -14.75 -7.11 -5.94
C GLU A 872 -15.33 -6.17 -6.99
N ASP A 873 -14.49 -5.34 -7.63
CA ASP A 873 -14.90 -4.46 -8.72
C ASP A 873 -15.33 -5.24 -9.97
N LEU A 874 -14.68 -6.38 -10.27
CA LEU A 874 -15.12 -7.28 -11.34
C LEU A 874 -16.53 -7.79 -11.07
N ASN A 875 -16.80 -8.27 -9.85
CA ASN A 875 -18.12 -8.75 -9.48
C ASN A 875 -19.18 -7.65 -9.57
N GLN A 876 -18.86 -6.44 -9.10
CA GLN A 876 -19.76 -5.30 -9.19
C GLN A 876 -20.00 -4.91 -10.66
N PHE A 877 -18.95 -4.83 -11.48
CA PHE A 877 -19.06 -4.58 -12.92
C PHE A 877 -19.99 -5.58 -13.61
N LEU A 878 -19.90 -6.87 -13.28
CA LEU A 878 -20.79 -7.88 -13.85
C LEU A 878 -22.25 -7.68 -13.43
N ILE A 879 -22.50 -7.31 -12.17
CA ILE A 879 -23.85 -7.01 -11.67
C ILE A 879 -24.42 -5.75 -12.35
N ASP A 880 -23.61 -4.70 -12.45
CA ASP A 880 -24.00 -3.43 -13.07
C ASP A 880 -24.25 -3.64 -14.56
N LEU A 881 -23.40 -4.41 -15.25
CA LEU A 881 -23.61 -4.75 -16.65
C LEU A 881 -24.90 -5.53 -16.86
N ASP A 882 -25.19 -6.53 -16.02
CA ASP A 882 -26.42 -7.32 -16.11
C ASP A 882 -27.67 -6.45 -15.83
N THR A 883 -27.56 -5.47 -14.92
CA THR A 883 -28.67 -4.58 -14.50
C THR A 883 -28.91 -3.44 -15.49
N GLU A 884 -27.86 -2.70 -15.83
CA GLU A 884 -27.91 -1.47 -16.63
C GLU A 884 -27.96 -1.77 -18.13
N ALA A 885 -27.38 -2.89 -18.60
CA ALA A 885 -27.40 -3.17 -20.03
C ALA A 885 -28.71 -3.78 -20.50
N HIS A 886 -29.51 -4.44 -19.65
CA HIS A 886 -30.56 -5.38 -20.09
C HIS A 886 -31.54 -4.82 -21.13
N SER A 887 -32.14 -3.66 -20.84
CA SER A 887 -33.15 -2.99 -21.68
C SER A 887 -32.57 -1.96 -22.66
N LYS A 888 -31.25 -1.81 -22.70
CA LYS A 888 -30.56 -0.72 -23.43
C LYS A 888 -30.04 -1.15 -24.79
N GLU A 889 -29.78 -0.20 -25.66
CA GLU A 889 -29.27 -0.41 -27.02
C GLU A 889 -27.73 -0.50 -27.06
N GLY A 890 -27.06 0.09 -26.07
CA GLY A 890 -25.60 0.09 -25.88
C GLY A 890 -25.23 0.47 -24.44
N VAL A 891 -23.94 0.41 -24.12
CA VAL A 891 -23.43 0.71 -22.77
C VAL A 891 -22.23 1.65 -22.83
N VAL A 892 -22.26 2.72 -22.04
CA VAL A 892 -21.09 3.54 -21.73
C VAL A 892 -20.29 2.84 -20.64
N VAL A 893 -19.05 2.49 -20.93
CA VAL A 893 -18.10 1.91 -19.97
C VAL A 893 -17.16 3.02 -19.53
N ASP A 894 -17.29 3.47 -18.29
CA ASP A 894 -16.48 4.56 -17.73
C ASP A 894 -15.38 4.01 -16.82
N VAL A 895 -14.13 4.36 -17.12
CA VAL A 895 -12.94 4.03 -16.31
C VAL A 895 -12.18 5.28 -15.87
N ARG A 896 -12.79 6.47 -15.97
CA ARG A 896 -12.21 7.71 -15.45
C ARG A 896 -11.85 7.55 -14.00
N TYR A 897 -10.71 8.11 -13.60
CA TYR A 897 -10.22 8.09 -12.22
C TYR A 897 -9.99 6.68 -11.62
N ASN A 898 -9.83 5.66 -12.46
CA ASN A 898 -9.54 4.29 -12.06
C ASN A 898 -8.03 4.14 -11.82
N GLY A 899 -7.62 3.92 -10.57
CA GLY A 899 -6.20 3.78 -10.18
C GLY A 899 -5.57 2.43 -10.54
N GLY A 900 -6.29 1.55 -11.24
CA GLY A 900 -5.81 0.25 -11.69
C GLY A 900 -6.00 -0.88 -10.68
N GLY A 901 -5.15 -1.91 -10.81
CA GLY A 901 -5.35 -3.22 -10.20
C GLY A 901 -4.90 -4.33 -11.16
N HIS A 902 -5.77 -5.27 -11.54
CA HIS A 902 -5.32 -6.50 -12.18
C HIS A 902 -6.37 -7.32 -12.96
N ILE A 903 -7.58 -6.80 -13.17
CA ILE A 903 -8.69 -7.55 -13.80
C ILE A 903 -8.93 -7.21 -15.28
N ALA A 904 -8.09 -6.38 -15.91
CA ALA A 904 -8.29 -5.93 -17.30
C ALA A 904 -8.61 -7.09 -18.26
N THR A 905 -7.88 -8.20 -18.16
CA THR A 905 -8.11 -9.38 -19.02
C THR A 905 -9.50 -9.98 -18.83
N PHE A 906 -10.01 -10.07 -17.59
CA PHE A 906 -11.34 -10.61 -17.32
C PHE A 906 -12.45 -9.71 -17.87
N ILE A 907 -12.29 -8.39 -17.79
CA ILE A 907 -13.26 -7.45 -18.35
C ILE A 907 -13.23 -7.53 -19.89
N LEU A 908 -12.04 -7.56 -20.49
CA LEU A 908 -11.89 -7.70 -21.94
C LEU A 908 -12.52 -9.02 -22.44
N ASP A 909 -12.36 -10.13 -21.72
CA ASP A 909 -13.01 -11.40 -22.05
C ASP A 909 -14.54 -11.28 -22.08
N VAL A 910 -15.13 -10.53 -21.15
CA VAL A 910 -16.58 -10.29 -21.12
C VAL A 910 -17.04 -9.43 -22.30
N LEU A 911 -16.32 -8.35 -22.60
CA LEU A 911 -16.68 -7.41 -23.66
C LEU A 911 -16.40 -7.95 -25.07
N ALA A 912 -15.39 -8.81 -25.22
CA ALA A 912 -15.00 -9.40 -26.50
C ALA A 912 -15.88 -10.59 -26.91
N LYS A 913 -16.54 -11.26 -25.95
CA LYS A 913 -17.42 -12.41 -26.24
C LYS A 913 -18.54 -12.02 -27.22
N ARG A 914 -18.65 -12.79 -28.30
CA ARG A 914 -19.70 -12.68 -29.31
C ARG A 914 -20.50 -13.98 -29.38
N ASP A 915 -21.80 -13.85 -29.59
CA ASP A 915 -22.65 -15.00 -29.89
C ASP A 915 -22.38 -15.49 -31.31
N TYR A 916 -22.44 -16.80 -31.51
CA TYR A 916 -22.17 -17.43 -32.81
C TYR A 916 -23.19 -18.53 -33.16
N LEU A 917 -24.09 -18.89 -32.25
CA LEU A 917 -25.14 -19.90 -32.46
C LEU A 917 -26.43 -19.50 -31.75
N SER A 918 -27.56 -19.90 -32.33
CA SER A 918 -28.88 -19.69 -31.73
C SER A 918 -29.54 -21.02 -31.35
N SER A 919 -30.08 -21.11 -30.14
CA SER A 919 -30.90 -22.22 -29.65
C SER A 919 -32.37 -21.83 -29.58
N THR A 920 -33.28 -22.78 -29.79
CA THR A 920 -34.73 -22.54 -29.69
C THR A 920 -35.38 -23.69 -28.92
N TYR A 921 -36.00 -23.38 -27.78
CA TYR A 921 -36.87 -24.34 -27.11
C TYR A 921 -38.10 -24.62 -27.99
N ARG A 922 -38.53 -25.88 -28.07
CA ARG A 922 -39.67 -26.28 -28.92
C ARG A 922 -40.91 -25.41 -28.62
N GLY A 923 -41.32 -24.59 -29.60
CA GLY A 923 -42.48 -23.70 -29.50
C GLY A 923 -42.28 -22.46 -28.60
N LYS A 924 -41.04 -22.06 -28.32
CA LYS A 924 -40.68 -20.95 -27.43
C LYS A 924 -39.70 -19.98 -28.13
N ILE A 925 -39.10 -19.08 -27.33
CA ILE A 925 -38.19 -18.02 -27.76
C ILE A 925 -36.91 -18.63 -28.35
N LYS A 926 -36.47 -18.07 -29.49
CA LYS A 926 -35.14 -18.26 -30.05
C LYS A 926 -34.18 -17.32 -29.33
N THR A 927 -33.06 -17.84 -28.83
CA THR A 927 -32.05 -17.06 -28.08
C THR A 927 -30.64 -17.55 -28.43
N SER A 928 -29.61 -16.87 -27.93
CA SER A 928 -28.21 -17.30 -28.01
C SER A 928 -28.02 -18.68 -27.35
N SER A 929 -27.26 -19.57 -28.01
CA SER A 929 -26.88 -20.86 -27.41
C SER A 929 -25.99 -20.68 -26.18
N ALA A 930 -25.13 -19.67 -26.17
CA ALA A 930 -24.25 -19.37 -25.05
C ALA A 930 -25.05 -18.80 -23.85
N ASN A 931 -25.99 -17.86 -24.09
CA ASN A 931 -26.89 -17.40 -23.02
C ASN A 931 -27.69 -18.56 -22.42
N LEU A 932 -28.12 -19.52 -23.24
CA LEU A 932 -28.81 -20.72 -22.75
C LEU A 932 -27.91 -21.63 -21.89
N ALA A 933 -26.60 -21.65 -22.15
CA ALA A 933 -25.61 -22.36 -21.35
C ALA A 933 -25.20 -21.62 -20.07
N GLY A 934 -25.69 -20.40 -19.87
CA GLY A 934 -25.35 -19.55 -18.72
C GLY A 934 -24.15 -18.63 -18.95
N ASP A 935 -23.65 -18.52 -20.18
CA ASP A 935 -22.58 -17.57 -20.50
C ASP A 935 -23.11 -16.12 -20.52
N ARG A 936 -22.30 -15.18 -20.03
CA ARG A 936 -22.55 -13.74 -20.18
C ARG A 936 -22.05 -13.26 -21.54
N ILE A 937 -22.98 -12.92 -22.43
CA ILE A 937 -22.67 -12.23 -23.70
C ILE A 937 -23.39 -10.89 -23.70
N LEU A 938 -22.63 -9.79 -23.69
CA LEU A 938 -23.18 -8.44 -23.79
C LEU A 938 -23.84 -8.23 -25.16
N GLY A 939 -23.13 -8.54 -26.25
CA GLY A 939 -23.65 -8.49 -27.61
C GLY A 939 -24.10 -7.10 -28.11
N LYS A 940 -23.83 -6.03 -27.35
CA LYS A 940 -24.23 -4.64 -27.63
C LYS A 940 -23.02 -3.75 -27.93
N PRO A 941 -23.16 -2.66 -28.72
CA PRO A 941 -22.12 -1.66 -28.88
C PRO A 941 -21.76 -1.01 -27.55
N THR A 942 -20.48 -0.65 -27.39
CA THR A 942 -19.98 0.08 -26.22
C THR A 942 -19.10 1.25 -26.65
N VAL A 943 -18.96 2.23 -25.75
CA VAL A 943 -17.96 3.30 -25.82
C VAL A 943 -17.20 3.30 -24.51
N LEU A 944 -15.89 3.52 -24.56
CA LEU A 944 -15.02 3.62 -23.40
C LEU A 944 -14.75 5.09 -23.07
N LEU A 945 -14.95 5.49 -21.81
CA LEU A 945 -14.64 6.82 -21.30
C LEU A 945 -13.40 6.77 -20.39
N THR A 946 -12.39 7.59 -20.68
CA THR A 946 -11.10 7.64 -19.94
C THR A 946 -10.72 9.06 -19.58
N ASN A 947 -9.85 9.23 -18.57
CA ASN A 947 -9.20 10.51 -18.33
C ASN A 947 -7.76 10.36 -17.81
N GLU A 948 -7.07 11.48 -17.59
CA GLU A 948 -5.69 11.57 -17.12
C GLU A 948 -5.46 10.97 -15.72
N HIS A 949 -6.55 10.73 -14.98
CA HIS A 949 -6.55 10.07 -13.67
C HIS A 949 -6.72 8.55 -13.73
N SER A 950 -6.89 7.97 -14.93
CA SER A 950 -6.93 6.53 -15.15
C SER A 950 -5.50 6.00 -15.34
N GLY A 951 -5.06 5.05 -14.50
CA GLY A 951 -3.68 4.56 -14.51
C GLY A 951 -3.53 3.05 -14.37
N SER A 952 -2.31 2.54 -14.57
CA SER A 952 -1.95 1.15 -14.28
C SER A 952 -2.79 0.16 -15.09
N ASN A 953 -3.44 -0.81 -14.46
CA ASN A 953 -4.23 -1.80 -15.20
C ASN A 953 -5.45 -1.21 -15.94
N ALA A 954 -5.90 0.00 -15.62
CA ALA A 954 -6.89 0.72 -16.42
C ALA A 954 -6.35 1.11 -17.81
N GLU A 955 -5.05 1.34 -17.92
CA GLU A 955 -4.39 1.66 -19.20
C GLU A 955 -4.17 0.40 -20.04
N MET A 956 -3.82 -0.71 -19.39
CA MET A 956 -3.81 -2.02 -20.04
C MET A 956 -5.20 -2.38 -20.58
N PHE A 957 -6.26 -2.08 -19.82
CA PHE A 957 -7.64 -2.24 -20.26
C PHE A 957 -7.97 -1.33 -21.45
N SER A 958 -7.62 -0.03 -21.36
CA SER A 958 -7.89 0.95 -22.42
C SER A 958 -7.19 0.59 -23.73
N GLU A 959 -5.91 0.21 -23.65
CA GLU A 959 -5.14 -0.23 -24.82
C GLU A 959 -5.67 -1.56 -25.38
N GLY A 960 -6.02 -2.52 -24.51
CA GLY A 960 -6.64 -3.78 -24.93
C GLY A 960 -7.99 -3.55 -25.62
N TYR A 961 -8.83 -2.67 -25.08
CA TYR A 961 -10.13 -2.32 -25.64
C TYR A 961 -10.00 -1.73 -27.05
N ARG A 962 -9.03 -0.82 -27.23
CA ARG A 962 -8.69 -0.21 -28.52
C ARG A 962 -8.18 -1.24 -29.52
N ARG A 963 -7.19 -2.06 -29.13
CA ARG A 963 -6.56 -3.07 -30.01
C ARG A 963 -7.51 -4.19 -30.42
N LEU A 964 -8.43 -4.58 -29.54
CA LEU A 964 -9.46 -5.59 -29.84
C LEU A 964 -10.65 -5.01 -30.64
N GLY A 965 -10.67 -3.69 -30.89
CA GLY A 965 -11.72 -3.03 -31.65
C GLY A 965 -13.10 -3.12 -31.00
N LEU A 966 -13.17 -2.99 -29.66
CA LEU A 966 -14.41 -3.19 -28.91
C LEU A 966 -15.38 -1.99 -29.00
N GLY A 967 -14.86 -0.80 -29.33
CA GLY A 967 -15.62 0.44 -29.51
C GLY A 967 -14.66 1.64 -29.60
N LYS A 968 -15.21 2.86 -29.50
CA LYS A 968 -14.43 4.10 -29.47
C LYS A 968 -14.00 4.47 -28.05
N VAL A 969 -12.84 5.10 -27.92
CA VAL A 969 -12.33 5.67 -26.66
C VAL A 969 -12.48 7.19 -26.68
N VAL A 970 -13.17 7.75 -25.69
CA VAL A 970 -13.50 9.18 -25.57
C VAL A 970 -12.94 9.73 -24.26
N GLY A 971 -12.52 11.00 -24.25
CA GLY A 971 -12.07 11.71 -23.05
C GLY A 971 -10.66 12.27 -23.21
N THR A 972 -9.81 12.17 -22.19
CA THR A 972 -8.39 12.56 -22.24
C THR A 972 -7.48 11.33 -22.20
N PRO A 973 -6.23 11.43 -22.72
CA PRO A 973 -5.25 10.37 -22.57
C PRO A 973 -5.04 9.98 -21.09
N THR A 974 -4.73 8.71 -20.87
CA THR A 974 -4.55 8.17 -19.51
C THR A 974 -3.24 8.62 -18.85
N MET A 975 -3.02 8.25 -17.60
CA MET A 975 -1.91 8.70 -16.74
C MET A 975 -0.49 8.43 -17.29
N GLY A 976 -0.28 7.38 -18.08
CA GLY A 976 1.05 6.90 -18.47
C GLY A 976 1.82 6.23 -17.32
N ALA A 977 1.14 5.41 -16.52
CA ALA A 977 1.67 4.75 -15.33
C ALA A 977 1.45 3.23 -15.39
N VAL A 978 2.25 2.50 -16.16
CA VAL A 978 2.01 1.07 -16.48
C VAL A 978 3.21 0.19 -16.13
N ILE A 979 3.34 -0.14 -14.85
CA ILE A 979 4.33 -1.10 -14.35
C ILE A 979 3.69 -1.99 -13.28
N TRP A 980 3.99 -3.29 -13.27
CA TRP A 980 3.61 -4.13 -12.13
C TRP A 980 4.42 -3.75 -10.90
N THR A 981 3.75 -3.75 -9.76
CA THR A 981 4.27 -3.11 -8.55
C THR A 981 3.78 -3.83 -7.28
N GLY A 982 4.46 -3.57 -6.17
CA GLY A 982 4.19 -4.15 -4.87
C GLY A 982 4.52 -3.16 -3.75
N SER A 983 4.27 -3.58 -2.51
CA SER A 983 4.60 -2.82 -1.31
C SER A 983 5.51 -3.65 -0.41
N TRP A 984 6.47 -2.99 0.22
CA TRP A 984 7.39 -3.55 1.19
C TRP A 984 7.33 -2.74 2.47
N SER A 985 7.44 -3.41 3.62
CA SER A 985 7.61 -2.73 4.91
C SER A 985 9.10 -2.60 5.19
N LEU A 986 9.58 -1.37 5.36
CA LEU A 986 10.91 -1.10 5.88
C LEU A 986 10.95 -1.36 7.40
N LEU A 987 12.14 -1.33 7.99
CA LEU A 987 12.38 -1.65 9.40
C LEU A 987 11.50 -0.83 10.36
N ASP A 988 11.33 0.46 10.07
CA ASP A 988 10.56 1.41 10.87
C ASP A 988 9.04 1.33 10.65
N GLY A 989 8.56 0.38 9.84
CA GLY A 989 7.16 0.22 9.47
C GLY A 989 6.71 1.13 8.31
N THR A 990 7.61 1.90 7.69
CA THR A 990 7.30 2.65 6.46
C THR A 990 6.91 1.68 5.34
N THR A 991 5.78 1.93 4.68
CA THR A 991 5.39 1.21 3.48
C THR A 991 6.06 1.85 2.26
N PHE A 992 6.90 1.10 1.58
CA PHE A 992 7.67 1.51 0.42
C PHE A 992 7.16 0.81 -0.84
N ARG A 993 6.88 1.57 -1.90
CA ARG A 993 6.38 1.05 -3.18
C ARG A 993 7.53 0.77 -4.13
N LEU A 994 7.48 -0.38 -4.80
CA LEU A 994 8.50 -0.82 -5.76
C LEU A 994 7.82 -1.37 -7.03
N PRO A 995 8.09 -0.78 -8.21
CA PRO A 995 7.72 -1.31 -9.51
C PRO A 995 8.80 -2.25 -10.05
N TYR A 996 8.42 -3.45 -10.51
CA TYR A 996 9.37 -4.55 -10.77
C TYR A 996 9.05 -5.43 -11.99
N ILE A 997 7.93 -5.25 -12.71
CA ILE A 997 7.71 -5.91 -14.02
C ILE A 997 7.29 -4.90 -15.06
N ARG A 998 8.12 -4.77 -16.10
CA ARG A 998 7.85 -4.00 -17.32
C ARG A 998 6.58 -4.50 -18.00
N VAL A 999 5.82 -3.59 -18.59
CA VAL A 999 4.71 -3.92 -19.48
C VAL A 999 4.97 -3.25 -20.82
N SER A 1000 5.01 -4.05 -21.87
CA SER A 1000 5.26 -3.56 -23.23
C SER A 1000 4.15 -3.98 -24.18
N ALA A 1001 3.86 -3.14 -25.17
CA ALA A 1001 3.01 -3.52 -26.29
C ALA A 1001 3.78 -4.32 -27.34
N GLU A 1002 3.08 -4.76 -28.39
CA GLU A 1002 3.66 -5.42 -29.56
C GLU A 1002 4.78 -4.55 -30.16
N GLY A 1003 5.96 -5.16 -30.37
CA GLY A 1003 7.16 -4.43 -30.82
C GLY A 1003 8.07 -3.91 -29.70
N ASP A 1004 7.83 -4.30 -28.43
CA ASP A 1004 8.60 -3.90 -27.24
C ASP A 1004 8.48 -2.40 -26.88
N GLU A 1005 7.40 -1.75 -27.32
CA GLU A 1005 7.05 -0.38 -26.91
C GLU A 1005 6.74 -0.37 -25.41
N ASP A 1006 7.54 0.36 -24.63
CA ASP A 1006 7.27 0.57 -23.21
C ASP A 1006 5.99 1.37 -23.01
N LEU A 1007 5.15 0.93 -22.07
CA LEU A 1007 3.91 1.61 -21.75
C LEU A 1007 4.07 2.59 -20.58
N GLU A 1008 5.16 2.52 -19.82
CA GLU A 1008 5.45 3.48 -18.76
C GLU A 1008 5.77 4.86 -19.35
N LEU A 1009 5.29 5.93 -18.68
CA LEU A 1009 5.39 7.32 -19.13
C LEU A 1009 4.71 7.62 -20.48
N ALA A 1010 3.94 6.67 -21.01
CA ALA A 1010 3.27 6.80 -22.29
C ALA A 1010 1.73 6.71 -22.11
N PRO A 1011 1.05 7.84 -21.87
CA PRO A 1011 -0.41 7.95 -21.88
C PRO A 1011 -1.07 7.21 -23.03
N ARG A 1012 -2.14 6.46 -22.75
CA ARG A 1012 -2.90 5.78 -23.79
C ARG A 1012 -3.79 6.79 -24.49
N VAL A 1013 -3.59 6.90 -25.79
CA VAL A 1013 -4.33 7.82 -26.65
C VAL A 1013 -5.81 7.46 -26.74
N VAL A 1014 -6.64 8.48 -26.94
CA VAL A 1014 -8.09 8.37 -27.17
C VAL A 1014 -8.41 8.53 -28.65
N ASP A 1015 -9.53 7.97 -29.12
CA ASP A 1015 -10.02 8.22 -30.48
C ASP A 1015 -10.58 9.65 -30.63
N ILE A 1016 -11.24 10.14 -29.57
CA ILE A 1016 -11.91 11.44 -29.53
C ILE A 1016 -11.50 12.16 -28.25
N HIS A 1017 -10.68 13.19 -28.41
CA HIS A 1017 -10.17 13.99 -27.30
C HIS A 1017 -11.20 15.04 -26.84
N VAL A 1018 -11.48 15.06 -25.54
CA VAL A 1018 -12.42 15.99 -24.89
C VAL A 1018 -11.87 16.34 -23.50
N GLU A 1019 -11.50 17.61 -23.33
CA GLU A 1019 -11.11 18.18 -22.04
C GLU A 1019 -12.33 18.46 -21.17
N ARG A 1020 -12.16 18.40 -19.85
CA ARG A 1020 -13.18 18.76 -18.85
C ARG A 1020 -12.67 19.92 -18.01
N SER A 1021 -13.42 21.02 -17.94
CA SER A 1021 -13.05 22.17 -17.10
C SER A 1021 -13.48 21.97 -15.64
N PRO A 1022 -12.72 22.44 -14.64
CA PRO A 1022 -13.19 22.51 -13.27
C PRO A 1022 -14.52 23.25 -13.16
N GLY A 1023 -15.42 22.72 -12.33
CA GLY A 1023 -16.71 23.35 -12.04
C GLY A 1023 -17.86 22.95 -12.97
N GLU A 1024 -17.63 22.07 -13.95
CA GLU A 1024 -18.71 21.49 -14.78
C GLU A 1024 -19.77 20.77 -13.93
N ASN A 1025 -19.36 20.09 -12.85
CA ASN A 1025 -20.28 19.43 -11.92
C ASN A 1025 -21.26 20.42 -11.27
N ALA A 1026 -20.80 21.60 -10.86
CA ALA A 1026 -21.65 22.64 -10.28
C ALA A 1026 -22.69 23.16 -11.29
N LYS A 1027 -22.38 23.08 -12.58
CA LYS A 1027 -23.27 23.46 -13.69
C LYS A 1027 -24.19 22.32 -14.15
N GLY A 1028 -24.04 21.12 -13.58
CA GLY A 1028 -24.81 19.93 -13.94
C GLY A 1028 -24.51 19.40 -15.34
N VAL A 1029 -23.27 19.58 -15.82
CA VAL A 1029 -22.79 19.17 -17.16
C VAL A 1029 -21.57 18.26 -17.00
N ASP A 1030 -21.39 17.33 -17.94
CA ASP A 1030 -20.16 16.53 -18.09
C ASP A 1030 -19.83 16.40 -19.58
N SER A 1031 -18.91 17.23 -20.06
CA SER A 1031 -18.58 17.34 -21.48
C SER A 1031 -18.02 16.03 -22.07
N GLN A 1032 -17.27 15.28 -21.27
CA GLN A 1032 -16.73 13.98 -21.69
C GLN A 1032 -17.85 12.94 -21.82
N MET A 1033 -18.78 12.90 -20.85
CA MET A 1033 -19.93 12.00 -20.88
C MET A 1033 -20.89 12.32 -22.04
N ASP A 1034 -21.20 13.62 -22.24
CA ASP A 1034 -22.03 14.09 -23.34
C ASP A 1034 -21.49 13.58 -24.69
N LYS A 1035 -20.17 13.72 -24.90
CA LYS A 1035 -19.54 13.26 -26.13
C LYS A 1035 -19.56 11.73 -26.28
N ALA A 1036 -19.35 11.00 -25.18
CA ALA A 1036 -19.40 9.54 -25.21
C ALA A 1036 -20.79 9.03 -25.62
N VAL A 1037 -21.85 9.63 -25.06
CA VAL A 1037 -23.25 9.30 -25.40
C VAL A 1037 -23.57 9.65 -26.85
N GLU A 1038 -23.16 10.83 -27.33
CA GLU A 1038 -23.32 11.24 -28.73
C GLU A 1038 -22.72 10.19 -29.69
N VAL A 1039 -21.45 9.83 -29.48
CA VAL A 1039 -20.70 8.88 -30.31
C VAL A 1039 -21.35 7.51 -30.33
N LEU A 1040 -21.79 7.01 -29.17
CA LEU A 1040 -22.41 5.68 -29.08
C LEU A 1040 -23.79 5.65 -29.76
N ILE A 1041 -24.59 6.71 -29.61
CA ILE A 1041 -25.88 6.84 -30.30
C ILE A 1041 -25.67 6.85 -31.83
N GLU A 1042 -24.72 7.64 -32.32
CA GLU A 1042 -24.40 7.69 -33.76
C GLU A 1042 -23.97 6.32 -34.30
N GLN A 1043 -23.17 5.57 -33.53
CA GLN A 1043 -22.76 4.22 -33.89
C GLN A 1043 -23.96 3.25 -33.97
N ILE A 1044 -24.86 3.30 -32.99
CA ILE A 1044 -26.06 2.45 -32.95
C ILE A 1044 -26.99 2.76 -34.14
N ASP A 1045 -27.23 4.05 -34.41
CA ASP A 1045 -28.13 4.47 -35.48
C ASP A 1045 -27.54 4.21 -36.87
N SER A 1046 -26.22 4.20 -36.99
CA SER A 1046 -25.52 3.81 -38.22
C SER A 1046 -25.59 2.30 -38.47
N ASN A 1047 -25.48 1.46 -37.44
CA ASN A 1047 -25.56 0.00 -37.57
C ASN A 1047 -26.98 -0.52 -37.87
N ARG A 1048 -28.01 0.33 -37.68
CA ARG A 1048 -29.42 0.03 -38.00
C ARG A 1048 -29.78 0.31 -39.46
N LYS A 1049 -28.99 1.13 -40.16
CA LYS A 1049 -29.14 1.44 -41.58
C LYS A 1049 -28.42 0.40 -42.42
#